data_AF-A0A7W9C663-F1
#
_entry.id   AF-A0A7W9C663-F1
#
_cell.length_a   1.000
_cell.length_b   1.000
_cell.length_c   1.000
_cell.angle_alpha   90.00
_cell.angle_beta   90.00
_cell.angle_gamma   90.00
#
_symmetry.space_group_name_H-M   'P 1'
#
loop_
_entity.id
_entity.type
_entity.pdbx_description
1 polymer ?
#
loop_
_entity_poly.entity_id
_entity_poly.type
_entity_poly.pdbx_seq_one_letter_code
_entity_poly.pdbx_strand_id
1 'polypeptide(L)'
;MSYKIAGGWAKALERLRKSNNTVHRDEGVAALRAGRPLEAIDALRRHLAVRPHDGHSWVRLGNALKDTGRYDEAEAAYERGCKLKPRSSNAWLRRAYLAKFSGHNERAAAFFRRSFELDGNSEAGRELLRMGEHGASVRDAPDIVGCIDGLVANSIFGWCVDPDGPEGPAELEFLQNGLVVGEGRTSLPRPDVVAAGFSNTHAGFRIALSSDYRAEAGAVVARLARSKRTLVNSPYQPSADDHVAIWLKRWDGLASHELEELCDSMDRETAGSLLSIVMPVYNTPVDWLRRAINSVISQFCSRWELLCVDDASTEPLVQQVLTEFSAVDSRIKVIRREKNGGVSAAVNDGIRHARGKYVAFLDHDDALEPEAVYRVLKESLSGHDIIYTDEVICGEDIDVISQVVARPSFSYDYYISHPYFVHFVSVKRSLAKKVGGYDLKMNISMDVDFVLRILENSKSVSHIPVPLYRWRTHDGSAGHEKIDAVMDATRRSLERHHARTNSRAEVSNGLTFNTFRHDFPSCAKSLIIIPTKNRVDLLKPCVDSLLLTTESDVLIVDHDSNDQSTLDYMSQLPNRVKVIRYSGPFNFSAMNNRAVEEAGSGYDLYLFANNDVEAIEAGWIEHMQGLCLREDVGAVGALLLYSDGSVQHGGVVLNVGGPAEHVYKNAPSNLGEGRNPGYISGLVSVRDFSAVTGACMMVRADIFKTVGGFDPLLAVGFNDIDLCLRIREAVT
;
A
#
# COMPACT_ATOMS: atom_id res chain seq x y z
N MET A 1 -7.08 -19.19 12.67
CA MET A 1 -7.04 -18.52 14.00
C MET A 1 -7.81 -17.22 13.88
N SER A 2 -8.96 -17.04 14.54
CA SER A 2 -9.73 -15.78 14.39
C SER A 2 -9.11 -14.67 15.26
N TYR A 3 -8.59 -13.64 14.61
CA TYR A 3 -8.13 -12.40 15.25
C TYR A 3 -9.27 -11.39 15.25
N LYS A 4 -9.67 -10.91 16.44
CA LYS A 4 -10.72 -9.88 16.55
C LYS A 4 -10.23 -8.53 16.02
N ILE A 5 -10.63 -8.18 14.79
CA ILE A 5 -10.44 -6.86 14.20
C ILE A 5 -11.63 -5.97 14.59
N ALA A 6 -11.38 -4.87 15.29
CA ALA A 6 -12.41 -4.05 15.93
C ALA A 6 -13.32 -3.29 14.93
N GLY A 7 -14.62 -3.62 14.95
CA GLY A 7 -15.78 -2.70 15.07
C GLY A 7 -16.11 -1.65 14.00
N GLY A 8 -15.27 -1.39 12.99
CA GLY A 8 -15.50 -0.31 12.00
C GLY A 8 -16.51 -0.64 10.87
N TRP A 9 -16.82 -1.92 10.68
CA TRP A 9 -17.42 -2.43 9.45
C TRP A 9 -18.90 -2.12 9.28
N ALA A 10 -19.69 -2.21 10.35
CA ALA A 10 -21.12 -1.87 10.31
C ALA A 10 -21.39 -0.43 9.84
N LYS A 11 -20.54 0.53 10.25
CA LYS A 11 -20.62 1.93 9.78
C LYS A 11 -20.19 2.07 8.31
N ALA A 12 -19.22 1.28 7.86
CA ALA A 12 -18.81 1.27 6.47
C ALA A 12 -19.91 0.68 5.56
N LEU A 13 -20.56 -0.40 6.00
CA LEU A 13 -21.71 -1.02 5.34
C LEU A 13 -22.89 -0.05 5.24
N GLU A 14 -23.20 0.68 6.33
CA GLU A 14 -24.25 1.70 6.33
C GLU A 14 -23.92 2.86 5.37
N ARG A 15 -22.66 3.30 5.31
CA ARG A 15 -22.20 4.32 4.35
C ARG A 15 -22.29 3.83 2.91
N LEU A 16 -21.92 2.59 2.63
CA LEU A 16 -22.02 1.97 1.30
C LEU A 16 -23.47 1.91 0.81
N ARG A 17 -24.38 1.46 1.67
CA ARG A 17 -25.83 1.45 1.38
C ARG A 17 -26.38 2.85 1.11
N LYS A 18 -25.89 3.87 1.83
CA LYS A 18 -26.21 5.29 1.58
C LYS A 18 -25.53 5.85 0.32
N SER A 19 -24.36 5.34 -0.08
CA SER A 19 -23.63 5.79 -1.28
C SER A 19 -24.19 5.21 -2.58
N ASN A 20 -24.98 4.13 -2.54
CA ASN A 20 -25.63 3.53 -3.72
C ASN A 20 -26.65 4.47 -4.41
N ASN A 21 -26.84 5.70 -3.92
CA ASN A 21 -27.41 6.81 -4.68
C ASN A 21 -26.52 7.29 -5.87
N THR A 22 -25.38 6.64 -6.16
CA THR A 22 -24.51 6.91 -7.34
C THR A 22 -24.93 6.17 -8.61
N VAL A 23 -25.95 5.30 -8.58
CA VAL A 23 -26.45 4.56 -9.75
C VAL A 23 -26.69 5.48 -10.95
N HIS A 24 -27.27 6.66 -10.72
CA HIS A 24 -27.52 7.65 -11.78
C HIS A 24 -26.26 8.29 -12.38
N ARG A 25 -25.17 8.37 -11.61
CA ARG A 25 -23.88 8.83 -12.13
C ARG A 25 -23.31 7.81 -13.11
N ASP A 26 -23.32 6.55 -12.70
CA ASP A 26 -22.67 5.47 -13.45
C ASP A 26 -23.51 5.09 -14.68
N GLU A 27 -24.85 5.14 -14.59
CA GLU A 27 -25.78 5.13 -15.73
C GLU A 27 -25.42 6.23 -16.75
N GLY A 28 -25.19 7.45 -16.27
CA GLY A 28 -24.85 8.58 -17.12
C GLY A 28 -23.49 8.43 -17.83
N VAL A 29 -22.49 7.89 -17.13
CA VAL A 29 -21.18 7.58 -17.71
C VAL A 29 -21.26 6.46 -18.74
N ALA A 30 -22.02 5.41 -18.45
CA ALA A 30 -22.22 4.29 -19.37
C ALA A 30 -22.96 4.74 -20.64
N ALA A 31 -23.99 5.56 -20.51
CA ALA A 31 -24.73 6.13 -21.63
C ALA A 31 -23.84 7.01 -22.54
N LEU A 32 -22.94 7.81 -21.96
CA LEU A 32 -21.94 8.58 -22.73
C LEU A 32 -21.01 7.69 -23.54
N ARG A 33 -20.49 6.61 -22.94
CA ARG A 33 -19.61 5.65 -23.64
C ARG A 33 -20.32 4.90 -24.76
N ALA A 34 -21.62 4.65 -24.58
CA ALA A 34 -22.47 3.99 -25.57
C ALA A 34 -22.98 4.93 -26.69
N GLY A 35 -22.56 6.21 -26.71
CA GLY A 35 -23.04 7.17 -27.71
C GLY A 35 -24.52 7.55 -27.55
N ARG A 36 -25.07 7.44 -26.34
CA ARG A 36 -26.48 7.76 -26.01
C ARG A 36 -26.57 9.02 -25.15
N PRO A 37 -26.37 10.22 -25.73
CA PRO A 37 -26.19 11.44 -24.94
C PRO A 37 -27.48 11.92 -24.24
N LEU A 38 -28.67 11.57 -24.75
CA LEU A 38 -29.94 11.93 -24.09
C LEU A 38 -30.16 11.16 -22.78
N GLU A 39 -29.89 9.85 -22.78
CA GLU A 39 -29.93 9.01 -21.58
C GLU A 39 -28.88 9.48 -20.55
N ALA A 40 -27.70 9.87 -21.04
CA ALA A 40 -26.65 10.42 -20.19
C ALA A 40 -27.06 11.71 -19.49
N ILE A 41 -27.73 12.62 -20.21
CA ILE A 41 -28.23 13.88 -19.64
C ILE A 41 -29.22 13.61 -18.51
N ASP A 42 -30.18 12.70 -18.72
CA ASP A 42 -31.21 12.39 -17.73
C ASP A 42 -30.61 11.79 -16.45
N ALA A 43 -29.74 10.79 -16.61
CA ALA A 43 -29.07 10.13 -15.49
C ALA A 43 -28.14 11.09 -14.73
N LEU A 44 -27.34 11.90 -15.44
CA LEU A 44 -26.47 12.89 -14.80
C LEU A 44 -27.26 14.00 -14.08
N ARG A 45 -28.44 14.39 -14.58
CA ARG A 45 -29.32 15.34 -13.88
C ARG A 45 -29.91 14.76 -12.61
N ARG A 46 -30.39 13.51 -12.65
CA ARG A 46 -30.88 12.81 -11.45
C ARG A 46 -29.77 12.68 -10.40
N HIS A 47 -28.55 12.37 -10.81
CA HIS A 47 -27.38 12.38 -9.92
C HIS A 47 -27.10 13.77 -9.33
N LEU A 48 -27.02 14.80 -10.17
CA LEU A 48 -26.67 16.16 -9.76
C LEU A 48 -27.76 16.85 -8.92
N ALA A 49 -29.02 16.42 -9.04
CA ALA A 49 -30.10 16.84 -8.13
C ALA A 49 -29.84 16.41 -6.68
N VAL A 50 -29.21 15.24 -6.49
CA VAL A 50 -28.83 14.71 -5.18
C VAL A 50 -27.43 15.17 -4.76
N ARG A 51 -26.52 15.34 -5.72
CA ARG A 51 -25.11 15.70 -5.51
C ARG A 51 -24.70 16.94 -6.33
N PRO A 52 -25.22 18.13 -5.97
CA PRO A 52 -24.97 19.35 -6.75
C PRO A 52 -23.51 19.84 -6.71
N HIS A 53 -22.66 19.26 -5.86
CA HIS A 53 -21.24 19.60 -5.71
C HIS A 53 -20.27 18.65 -6.44
N ASP A 54 -20.76 17.67 -7.20
CA ASP A 54 -19.90 16.78 -7.99
C ASP A 54 -19.44 17.45 -9.30
N GLY A 55 -18.29 18.13 -9.25
CA GLY A 55 -17.72 18.85 -10.37
C GLY A 55 -17.40 17.98 -11.61
N HIS A 56 -17.05 16.70 -11.45
CA HIS A 56 -16.78 15.83 -12.61
C HIS A 56 -18.06 15.50 -13.37
N SER A 57 -19.15 15.24 -12.65
CA SER A 57 -20.46 14.98 -13.24
C SER A 57 -21.03 16.21 -13.95
N TRP A 58 -20.77 17.42 -13.43
CA TRP A 58 -21.09 18.67 -14.14
C TRP A 58 -20.34 18.79 -15.49
N VAL A 59 -19.04 18.48 -15.53
CA VAL A 59 -18.27 18.49 -16.79
C VAL A 59 -18.78 17.43 -17.77
N ARG A 60 -19.13 16.24 -17.28
CA ARG A 60 -19.71 15.16 -18.11
C ARG A 60 -21.09 15.52 -18.66
N LEU A 61 -21.92 16.18 -17.84
CA LEU A 61 -23.22 16.70 -18.27
C LEU A 61 -23.02 17.76 -19.37
N GLY A 62 -22.03 18.65 -19.21
CA GLY A 62 -21.64 19.62 -20.22
C GLY A 62 -21.25 18.97 -21.55
N ASN A 63 -20.46 17.89 -21.53
CA ASN A 63 -20.11 17.13 -22.73
C ASN A 63 -21.37 16.56 -23.42
N ALA A 64 -22.24 15.88 -22.65
CA ALA A 64 -23.47 15.29 -23.19
C ALA A 64 -24.40 16.35 -23.82
N LEU A 65 -24.55 17.50 -23.16
CA LEU A 65 -25.37 18.62 -23.65
C LEU A 65 -24.79 19.23 -24.93
N LYS A 66 -23.46 19.43 -24.98
CA LYS A 66 -22.77 19.91 -26.19
C LYS A 66 -22.98 18.95 -27.37
N ASP A 67 -22.85 17.65 -27.15
CA ASP A 67 -23.00 16.64 -28.20
C ASP A 67 -24.44 16.55 -28.73
N THR A 68 -25.43 17.10 -28.00
CA THR A 68 -26.83 17.24 -28.45
C THR A 68 -27.19 18.64 -28.96
N GLY A 69 -26.21 19.55 -29.10
CA GLY A 69 -26.43 20.92 -29.57
C GLY A 69 -27.02 21.89 -28.53
N ARG A 70 -27.11 21.50 -27.26
CA ARG A 70 -27.67 22.32 -26.16
C ARG A 70 -26.58 23.20 -25.53
N TYR A 71 -26.04 24.14 -26.31
CA TYR A 71 -24.81 24.86 -25.96
C TYR A 71 -24.93 25.77 -24.72
N ASP A 72 -26.06 26.46 -24.53
CA ASP A 72 -26.26 27.33 -23.36
C ASP A 72 -26.27 26.53 -22.05
N GLU A 73 -26.93 25.38 -22.06
CA GLU A 73 -26.97 24.48 -20.91
C GLU A 73 -25.61 23.79 -20.68
N ALA A 74 -24.87 23.50 -21.76
CA ALA A 74 -23.51 22.98 -21.67
C ALA A 74 -22.56 24.00 -21.02
N GLU A 75 -22.66 25.28 -21.39
CA GLU A 75 -21.84 26.35 -20.79
C GLU A 75 -22.13 26.51 -19.29
N ALA A 76 -23.41 26.50 -18.89
CA ALA A 76 -23.79 26.54 -17.48
C ALA A 76 -23.23 25.34 -16.69
N ALA A 77 -23.27 24.14 -17.29
CA ALA A 77 -22.72 22.93 -16.68
C ALA A 77 -21.19 22.98 -16.55
N TYR A 78 -20.47 23.42 -17.59
CA TYR A 78 -19.01 23.59 -17.53
C TYR A 78 -18.59 24.68 -16.57
N GLU A 79 -19.28 25.82 -16.53
CA GLU A 79 -19.00 26.88 -15.55
C GLU A 79 -19.13 26.35 -14.11
N ARG A 80 -20.20 25.59 -13.83
CA ARG A 80 -20.39 24.96 -12.53
C ARG A 80 -19.29 23.94 -12.23
N GLY A 81 -18.89 23.14 -13.21
CA GLY A 81 -17.77 22.20 -13.12
C GLY A 81 -16.44 22.89 -12.79
N CYS A 82 -16.08 23.96 -13.51
CA CYS A 82 -14.88 24.76 -13.26
C CYS A 82 -14.89 25.44 -11.89
N LYS A 83 -16.05 25.95 -11.42
CA LYS A 83 -16.19 26.53 -10.07
C LYS A 83 -15.95 25.49 -8.97
N LEU A 84 -16.45 24.26 -9.16
CA LEU A 84 -16.29 23.17 -8.19
C LEU A 84 -14.90 22.51 -8.26
N LYS A 85 -14.21 22.59 -9.41
CA LYS A 85 -12.89 22.00 -9.65
C LYS A 85 -11.96 23.00 -10.35
N PRO A 86 -11.52 24.08 -9.67
CA PRO A 86 -10.74 25.15 -10.29
C PRO A 86 -9.33 24.73 -10.74
N ARG A 87 -8.80 23.62 -10.21
CA ARG A 87 -7.50 23.02 -10.59
C ARG A 87 -7.62 21.86 -11.59
N SER A 88 -8.80 21.59 -12.14
CA SER A 88 -8.95 20.53 -13.16
C SER A 88 -8.63 21.07 -14.54
N SER A 89 -7.44 20.74 -15.05
CA SER A 89 -7.03 21.09 -16.42
C SER A 89 -8.06 20.65 -17.46
N ASN A 90 -8.53 19.40 -17.39
CA ASN A 90 -9.56 18.88 -18.30
C ASN A 90 -10.89 19.66 -18.22
N ALA A 91 -11.33 20.14 -17.04
CA ALA A 91 -12.56 20.93 -16.95
C ALA A 91 -12.46 22.24 -17.75
N TRP A 92 -11.32 22.92 -17.63
CA TRP A 92 -11.01 24.14 -18.38
C TRP A 92 -10.86 23.87 -19.88
N LEU A 93 -10.18 22.78 -20.25
CA LEU A 93 -10.01 22.34 -21.64
C LEU A 93 -11.37 22.11 -22.33
N ARG A 94 -12.30 21.39 -21.69
CA ARG A 94 -13.62 21.10 -22.28
C ARG A 94 -14.46 22.36 -22.47
N ARG A 95 -14.41 23.28 -21.50
CA ARG A 95 -15.07 24.58 -21.60
C ARG A 95 -14.46 25.46 -22.71
N ALA A 96 -13.14 25.41 -22.89
CA ALA A 96 -12.43 26.11 -23.96
C ALA A 96 -12.92 25.67 -25.35
N TYR A 97 -13.10 24.36 -25.55
CA TYR A 97 -13.63 23.82 -26.79
C TYR A 97 -15.08 24.26 -27.09
N LEU A 98 -15.94 24.34 -26.08
CA LEU A 98 -17.30 24.87 -26.27
C LEU A 98 -17.25 26.35 -26.70
N ALA A 99 -16.47 27.17 -26.01
CA ALA A 99 -16.32 28.59 -26.35
C ALA A 99 -15.80 28.77 -27.79
N LYS A 100 -14.83 27.96 -28.20
CA LYS A 100 -14.28 27.96 -29.57
C LYS A 100 -15.33 27.57 -30.59
N PHE A 101 -16.09 26.49 -30.32
CA PHE A 101 -17.15 26.02 -31.20
C PHE A 101 -18.27 27.06 -31.36
N SER A 102 -18.60 27.79 -30.30
CA SER A 102 -19.59 28.88 -30.32
C SER A 102 -19.05 30.21 -30.86
N GLY A 103 -17.84 30.25 -31.44
CA GLY A 103 -17.26 31.45 -32.06
C GLY A 103 -16.68 32.49 -31.07
N HIS A 104 -16.59 32.18 -29.79
CA HIS A 104 -16.07 33.07 -28.75
C HIS A 104 -14.55 32.87 -28.56
N ASN A 105 -13.77 33.23 -29.57
CA ASN A 105 -12.33 32.93 -29.63
C ASN A 105 -11.52 33.49 -28.46
N GLU A 106 -11.80 34.72 -28.00
CA GLU A 106 -11.09 35.31 -26.85
C GLU A 106 -11.32 34.53 -25.54
N ARG A 107 -12.57 34.10 -25.30
CA ARG A 107 -12.92 33.29 -24.11
C ARG A 107 -12.28 31.90 -24.20
N ALA A 108 -12.26 31.31 -25.39
CA ALA A 108 -11.63 30.02 -25.62
C ALA A 108 -10.13 30.07 -25.32
N ALA A 109 -9.42 31.10 -25.81
CA ALA A 109 -8.00 31.30 -25.53
C ALA A 109 -7.72 31.43 -24.02
N ALA A 110 -8.53 32.20 -23.29
CA ALA A 110 -8.41 32.32 -21.84
C ALA A 110 -8.57 30.97 -21.10
N PHE A 111 -9.53 30.14 -21.52
CA PHE A 111 -9.74 28.82 -20.92
C PHE A 111 -8.64 27.81 -21.29
N PHE A 112 -8.13 27.82 -22.53
CA PHE A 112 -6.98 26.99 -22.91
C PHE A 112 -5.73 27.37 -22.12
N ARG A 113 -5.45 28.67 -21.94
CA ARG A 113 -4.34 29.15 -21.11
C ARG A 113 -4.45 28.63 -19.68
N ARG A 114 -5.65 28.70 -19.10
CA ARG A 114 -5.90 28.19 -17.76
C ARG A 114 -5.70 26.68 -17.63
N SER A 115 -6.08 25.89 -18.65
CA SER A 115 -5.80 24.44 -18.68
C SER A 115 -4.30 24.17 -18.74
N PHE A 116 -3.58 24.87 -19.62
CA PHE A 116 -2.15 24.70 -19.81
C PHE A 116 -1.33 25.08 -18.55
N GLU A 117 -1.69 26.18 -17.88
CA GLU A 117 -1.06 26.63 -16.62
C GLU A 117 -1.15 25.61 -15.47
N LEU A 118 -2.13 24.70 -15.49
CA LEU A 118 -2.38 23.78 -14.38
C LEU A 118 -1.47 22.55 -14.41
N ASP A 119 -1.16 22.00 -15.59
CA ASP A 119 -0.44 20.74 -15.74
C ASP A 119 0.33 20.60 -17.08
N GLY A 120 0.49 21.69 -17.85
CA GLY A 120 1.15 21.63 -19.14
C GLY A 120 0.37 20.87 -20.21
N ASN A 121 -0.96 20.81 -20.12
CA ASN A 121 -1.82 20.04 -21.03
C ASN A 121 -1.48 20.27 -22.52
N SER A 122 -0.94 19.25 -23.16
CA SER A 122 -0.44 19.35 -24.55
C SER A 122 -1.54 19.70 -25.56
N GLU A 123 -2.80 19.34 -25.30
CA GLU A 123 -3.94 19.66 -26.16
C GLU A 123 -4.30 21.15 -26.07
N ALA A 124 -4.34 21.70 -24.86
CA ALA A 124 -4.51 23.14 -24.65
C ALA A 124 -3.38 23.96 -25.29
N GLY A 125 -2.14 23.51 -25.14
CA GLY A 125 -0.97 24.15 -25.76
C GLY A 125 -1.04 24.20 -27.29
N ARG A 126 -1.45 23.09 -27.94
CA ARG A 126 -1.63 23.04 -29.40
C ARG A 126 -2.73 24.00 -29.88
N GLU A 127 -3.82 24.13 -29.13
CA GLU A 127 -4.92 25.03 -29.51
C GLU A 127 -4.54 26.50 -29.39
N LEU A 128 -3.79 26.90 -28.36
CA LEU A 128 -3.26 28.27 -28.24
C LEU A 128 -2.38 28.65 -29.43
N LEU A 129 -1.49 27.73 -29.86
CA LEU A 129 -0.65 27.94 -31.05
C LEU A 129 -1.47 28.13 -32.33
N ARG A 130 -2.53 27.33 -32.53
CA ARG A 130 -3.43 27.45 -33.69
C ARG A 130 -4.21 28.76 -33.71
N MET A 131 -4.46 29.35 -32.55
CA MET A 131 -5.20 30.61 -32.38
C MET A 131 -4.30 31.85 -32.53
N GLY A 132 -3.03 31.68 -32.87
CA GLY A 132 -2.07 32.80 -33.02
C GLY A 132 -1.62 33.40 -31.69
N GLU A 133 -1.94 32.77 -30.56
CA GLU A 133 -1.45 33.12 -29.23
C GLU A 133 -0.02 32.55 -29.06
N HIS A 134 0.94 33.18 -29.74
CA HIS A 134 2.36 32.91 -29.56
C HIS A 134 2.84 33.54 -28.24
N GLY A 135 2.65 32.83 -27.13
CA GLY A 135 3.12 33.32 -25.84
C GLY A 135 2.42 32.71 -24.62
N ALA A 136 2.57 31.40 -24.41
CA ALA A 136 2.70 30.89 -23.04
C ALA A 136 4.13 30.37 -22.93
N SER A 137 5.02 31.18 -22.36
CA SER A 137 6.43 30.83 -22.16
C SER A 137 6.53 29.59 -21.26
N VAL A 138 6.70 28.43 -21.88
CA VAL A 138 7.51 27.35 -21.32
C VAL A 138 8.80 27.41 -22.14
N ARG A 139 9.91 27.64 -21.45
CA ARG A 139 11.25 27.71 -22.07
C ARG A 139 11.48 26.47 -22.94
N ASP A 140 12.15 26.69 -24.05
CA ASP A 140 12.46 25.72 -25.07
C ASP A 140 13.03 24.40 -24.48
N ALA A 141 12.63 23.28 -25.09
CA ALA A 141 12.94 21.92 -24.66
C ALA A 141 14.37 21.35 -24.97
N PRO A 142 15.48 22.12 -25.08
CA PRO A 142 16.86 21.58 -25.01
C PRO A 142 17.51 21.53 -23.61
N ASP A 143 16.91 22.10 -22.55
CA ASP A 143 17.58 22.35 -21.25
C ASP A 143 17.30 21.30 -20.14
N ILE A 144 16.83 20.09 -20.48
CA ILE A 144 16.61 19.05 -19.46
C ILE A 144 17.96 18.49 -18.99
N VAL A 145 18.46 19.07 -17.90
CA VAL A 145 19.70 18.64 -17.24
C VAL A 145 19.47 17.68 -16.07
N GLY A 146 18.22 17.32 -15.79
CA GLY A 146 17.86 16.45 -14.69
C GLY A 146 16.42 16.64 -14.24
N CYS A 147 16.00 15.85 -13.25
CA CYS A 147 14.67 15.91 -12.65
C CYS A 147 14.78 15.74 -11.13
N ILE A 148 13.93 16.47 -10.40
CA ILE A 148 13.66 16.19 -8.99
C ILE A 148 12.58 15.09 -8.95
N ASP A 149 12.94 13.95 -8.36
CA ASP A 149 12.02 12.83 -8.19
C ASP A 149 11.21 13.00 -6.90
N GLY A 150 11.81 13.57 -5.85
CA GLY A 150 11.10 13.89 -4.62
C GLY A 150 11.98 14.52 -3.53
N LEU A 151 11.32 14.84 -2.43
CA LEU A 151 11.91 15.27 -1.17
C LEU A 151 11.31 14.41 -0.06
N VAL A 152 12.16 13.82 0.78
CA VAL A 152 11.74 13.09 1.99
C VAL A 152 12.54 13.61 3.16
N ALA A 153 11.85 14.02 4.22
CA ALA A 153 12.47 14.69 5.36
C ALA A 153 13.21 15.97 4.92
N ASN A 154 14.53 16.02 5.10
CA ASN A 154 15.40 17.07 4.58
C ASN A 154 16.23 16.56 3.37
N SER A 155 15.93 15.40 2.82
CA SER A 155 16.73 14.75 1.77
C SER A 155 16.04 14.87 0.41
N ILE A 156 16.61 15.69 -0.47
CA ILE A 156 16.12 15.86 -1.85
C ILE A 156 16.84 14.89 -2.77
N PHE A 157 16.10 14.22 -3.66
CA PHE A 157 16.68 13.21 -4.54
C PHE A 157 16.10 13.29 -5.95
N GLY A 158 16.89 12.78 -6.90
CA GLY A 158 16.59 12.87 -8.31
C GLY A 158 17.76 12.37 -9.16
N TRP A 159 17.83 12.88 -10.38
CA TRP A 159 18.98 12.68 -11.25
C TRP A 159 19.35 13.97 -11.97
N CYS A 160 20.62 14.08 -12.36
CA CYS A 160 21.16 15.20 -13.10
C CYS A 160 22.33 14.74 -13.97
N VAL A 161 22.49 15.36 -15.14
CA VAL A 161 23.65 15.21 -16.02
C VAL A 161 24.09 16.60 -16.42
N ASP A 162 25.40 16.86 -16.38
CA ASP A 162 25.97 18.09 -16.91
C ASP A 162 26.22 17.92 -18.42
N PRO A 163 25.52 18.64 -19.30
CA PRO A 163 25.75 18.57 -20.75
C PRO A 163 27.17 18.98 -21.14
N ASP A 164 27.82 19.82 -20.33
CA ASP A 164 29.17 20.33 -20.58
C ASP A 164 30.25 19.38 -20.04
N GLY A 165 29.85 18.32 -19.31
CA GLY A 165 30.71 17.27 -18.77
C GLY A 165 29.96 15.92 -18.61
N PRO A 166 29.45 15.32 -19.69
CA PRO A 166 28.43 14.26 -19.65
C PRO A 166 28.91 12.91 -19.12
N GLU A 167 30.21 12.74 -18.86
CA GLU A 167 30.79 11.55 -18.23
C GLU A 167 31.19 11.78 -16.77
N GLY A 168 31.20 13.04 -16.31
CA GLY A 168 31.56 13.43 -14.94
C GLY A 168 30.35 13.59 -14.02
N PRO A 169 30.56 13.63 -12.69
CA PRO A 169 29.50 13.92 -11.74
C PRO A 169 28.98 15.35 -11.95
N ALA A 170 27.66 15.52 -11.93
CA ALA A 170 27.04 16.84 -12.00
C ALA A 170 27.00 17.48 -10.61
N GLU A 171 27.46 18.72 -10.50
CA GLU A 171 27.39 19.53 -9.29
C GLU A 171 26.06 20.29 -9.24
N LEU A 172 25.43 20.35 -8.07
CA LEU A 172 24.06 20.83 -7.86
C LEU A 172 24.01 21.85 -6.72
N GLU A 173 23.18 22.89 -6.91
CA GLU A 173 22.81 23.85 -5.88
C GLU A 173 21.29 23.84 -5.67
N PHE A 174 20.86 23.87 -4.41
CA PHE A 174 19.46 23.91 -4.00
C PHE A 174 19.18 25.22 -3.27
N LEU A 175 18.20 25.97 -3.72
CA LEU A 175 17.88 27.30 -3.19
C LEU A 175 16.43 27.38 -2.69
N GLN A 176 16.22 28.01 -1.53
CA GLN A 176 14.89 28.39 -1.05
C GLN A 176 14.88 29.89 -0.78
N ASN A 177 13.92 30.62 -1.36
CA ASN A 177 13.84 32.08 -1.28
C ASN A 177 15.15 32.80 -1.68
N GLY A 178 15.93 32.20 -2.59
CA GLY A 178 17.19 32.75 -3.09
C GLY A 178 18.42 32.46 -2.22
N LEU A 179 18.26 31.81 -1.07
CA LEU A 179 19.36 31.34 -0.22
C LEU A 179 19.72 29.89 -0.56
N VAL A 180 21.01 29.57 -0.59
CA VAL A 180 21.48 28.18 -0.78
C VAL A 180 21.16 27.38 0.49
N VAL A 181 20.30 26.38 0.34
CA VAL A 181 19.90 25.45 1.41
C VAL A 181 20.46 24.05 1.21
N GLY A 182 21.27 23.82 0.18
CA GLY A 182 21.97 22.55 -0.02
C GLY A 182 22.86 22.61 -1.25
N GLU A 183 23.96 21.86 -1.20
CA GLU A 183 24.88 21.66 -2.32
C GLU A 183 25.31 20.19 -2.34
N GLY A 184 25.59 19.66 -3.53
CA GLY A 184 26.10 18.30 -3.64
C GLY A 184 26.30 17.87 -5.08
N ARG A 185 26.66 16.60 -5.26
CA ARG A 185 26.99 16.04 -6.58
C ARG A 185 26.32 14.71 -6.82
N THR A 186 26.16 14.36 -8.10
CA THR A 186 25.67 13.04 -8.47
C THR A 186 26.69 11.95 -8.14
N SER A 187 26.21 10.83 -7.61
CA SER A 187 27.03 9.68 -7.20
C SER A 187 26.27 8.36 -7.14
N LEU A 188 24.94 8.38 -7.34
CA LEU A 188 24.09 7.19 -7.25
C LEU A 188 23.81 6.61 -8.64
N PRO A 189 23.73 5.27 -8.76
CA PRO A 189 23.45 4.62 -10.04
C PRO A 189 22.02 4.90 -10.52
N ARG A 190 21.84 5.17 -11.83
CA ARG A 190 20.53 5.38 -12.48
C ARG A 190 20.41 4.63 -13.81
N PRO A 191 20.09 3.33 -13.78
CA PRO A 191 19.99 2.50 -14.98
C PRO A 191 18.96 3.01 -16.00
N ASP A 192 17.89 3.64 -15.54
CA ASP A 192 16.85 4.26 -16.36
C ASP A 192 17.34 5.50 -17.13
N VAL A 193 18.24 6.29 -16.53
CA VAL A 193 18.89 7.45 -17.20
C VAL A 193 19.85 6.96 -18.29
N VAL A 194 20.58 5.87 -18.03
CA VAL A 194 21.43 5.23 -19.05
C VAL A 194 20.59 4.66 -20.20
N ALA A 195 19.47 3.99 -19.88
CA ALA A 195 18.54 3.47 -20.88
C ALA A 195 17.90 4.58 -21.74
N ALA A 196 17.78 5.80 -21.19
CA ALA A 196 17.33 6.98 -21.93
C ALA A 196 18.41 7.60 -22.84
N GLY A 197 19.61 7.03 -22.90
CA GLY A 197 20.68 7.42 -23.82
C GLY A 197 21.73 8.38 -23.23
N PHE A 198 21.71 8.64 -21.92
CA PHE A 198 22.74 9.43 -21.25
C PHE A 198 23.96 8.58 -20.89
N SER A 199 25.17 9.14 -21.05
CA SER A 199 26.45 8.42 -20.90
C SER A 199 26.86 8.12 -19.46
N ASN A 200 26.33 8.85 -18.46
CA ASN A 200 26.76 8.72 -17.07
C ASN A 200 25.93 7.67 -16.30
N THR A 201 26.60 6.64 -15.80
CA THR A 201 26.00 5.57 -14.99
C THR A 201 25.64 5.99 -13.56
N HIS A 202 26.24 7.07 -13.05
CA HIS A 202 26.09 7.61 -11.69
C HIS A 202 25.45 9.02 -11.69
N ALA A 203 24.40 9.18 -12.49
CA ALA A 203 23.66 10.44 -12.64
C ALA A 203 22.67 10.73 -11.49
N GLY A 204 22.47 9.81 -10.56
CA GLY A 204 21.55 9.99 -9.42
C GLY A 204 22.16 10.83 -8.31
N PHE A 205 21.32 11.56 -7.58
CA PHE A 205 21.71 12.27 -6.36
C PHE A 205 20.70 12.06 -5.23
N ARG A 206 21.19 12.16 -4.00
CA ARG A 206 20.40 12.29 -2.78
C ARG A 206 21.17 13.23 -1.84
N ILE A 207 20.68 14.45 -1.69
CA ILE A 207 21.38 15.53 -1.00
C ILE A 207 20.58 15.95 0.23
N ALA A 208 21.24 16.03 1.38
CA ALA A 208 20.64 16.60 2.58
C ALA A 208 20.62 18.13 2.46
N LEU A 209 19.45 18.72 2.61
CA LEU A 209 19.26 20.15 2.77
C LEU A 209 19.66 20.56 4.19
N SER A 210 20.26 21.74 4.32
CA SER A 210 20.79 22.29 5.56
C SER A 210 19.68 22.56 6.59
N SER A 211 20.10 22.89 7.82
CA SER A 211 19.22 23.35 8.88
C SER A 211 18.46 24.64 8.57
N ASP A 212 18.78 25.33 7.47
CA ASP A 212 18.08 26.57 7.08
C ASP A 212 16.86 26.29 6.18
N TYR A 213 16.76 25.08 5.62
CA TYR A 213 15.59 24.65 4.88
C TYR A 213 14.36 24.53 5.80
N ARG A 214 13.23 25.09 5.35
CA ARG A 214 11.93 25.00 6.03
C ARG A 214 10.87 24.56 5.02
N ALA A 215 10.27 23.39 5.22
CA ALA A 215 9.24 22.83 4.32
C ALA A 215 8.12 23.83 4.00
N GLU A 216 7.68 24.56 5.02
CA GLU A 216 6.62 25.56 4.96
C GLU A 216 7.04 26.91 4.33
N ALA A 217 8.34 27.18 4.17
CA ALA A 217 8.84 28.48 3.71
C ALA A 217 8.86 28.66 2.19
N GLY A 218 8.44 27.65 1.43
CA GLY A 218 8.26 27.74 -0.02
C GLY A 218 8.98 26.65 -0.81
N ALA A 219 8.90 26.75 -2.13
CA ALA A 219 9.47 25.76 -3.03
C ALA A 219 11.01 25.79 -3.08
N VAL A 220 11.61 24.63 -3.36
CA VAL A 220 13.06 24.47 -3.52
C VAL A 220 13.43 24.53 -5.00
N VAL A 221 14.29 25.47 -5.37
CA VAL A 221 14.87 25.55 -6.72
C VAL A 221 16.12 24.67 -6.77
N ALA A 222 16.09 23.59 -7.53
CA ALA A 222 17.32 22.85 -7.89
C ALA A 222 17.85 23.29 -9.26
N ARG A 223 19.17 23.45 -9.35
CA ARG A 223 19.89 23.78 -10.59
C ARG A 223 21.28 23.15 -10.60
N LEU A 224 21.86 23.01 -11.80
CA LEU A 224 23.29 22.78 -11.94
C LEU A 224 24.06 23.93 -11.28
N ALA A 225 25.06 23.59 -10.46
CA ALA A 225 25.90 24.55 -9.78
C ALA A 225 26.54 25.50 -10.78
N ARG A 226 26.61 26.79 -10.43
CA ARG A 226 27.19 27.84 -11.29
C ARG A 226 26.54 27.97 -12.68
N SER A 227 25.37 27.38 -12.89
CA SER A 227 24.58 27.43 -14.12
C SER A 227 23.19 28.03 -13.88
N LYS A 228 22.51 28.41 -14.96
CA LYS A 228 21.09 28.81 -14.94
C LYS A 228 20.14 27.67 -15.29
N ARG A 229 20.68 26.48 -15.62
CA ARG A 229 19.88 25.31 -16.01
C ARG A 229 19.26 24.68 -14.77
N THR A 230 17.94 24.73 -14.70
CA THR A 230 17.13 24.16 -13.61
C THR A 230 16.70 22.74 -13.94
N LEU A 231 16.52 21.91 -12.92
CA LEU A 231 15.98 20.57 -13.09
C LEU A 231 14.48 20.64 -13.40
N VAL A 232 13.96 19.60 -14.06
CA VAL A 232 12.51 19.37 -14.18
C VAL A 232 11.91 19.21 -12.77
N ASN A 233 10.70 19.73 -12.59
CA ASN A 233 10.04 19.92 -11.29
C ASN A 233 10.69 20.96 -10.37
N SER A 234 11.53 21.89 -10.89
CA SER A 234 12.07 23.04 -10.17
C SER A 234 11.36 24.34 -10.60
N PRO A 235 10.86 25.19 -9.68
CA PRO A 235 10.89 25.02 -8.23
C PRO A 235 10.01 23.87 -7.76
N TYR A 236 10.58 22.97 -6.96
CA TYR A 236 9.88 21.83 -6.38
C TYR A 236 9.07 22.31 -5.21
N GLN A 237 7.75 22.27 -5.36
CA GLN A 237 6.85 22.48 -4.26
C GLN A 237 6.76 21.15 -3.51
N PRO A 238 7.23 21.10 -2.25
CA PRO A 238 7.13 19.87 -1.49
C PRO A 238 5.68 19.41 -1.37
N SER A 239 5.48 18.12 -1.62
CA SER A 239 4.16 17.48 -1.56
C SER A 239 3.83 17.07 -0.12
N ALA A 240 2.68 16.44 0.10
CA ALA A 240 2.28 15.88 1.40
C ALA A 240 3.33 14.94 2.05
N ASP A 241 4.37 14.51 1.34
CA ASP A 241 5.49 13.71 1.88
C ASP A 241 6.37 14.50 2.89
N ASP A 242 6.34 15.83 2.88
CA ASP A 242 6.98 16.68 3.90
C ASP A 242 6.35 16.57 5.30
N HIS A 243 5.12 16.03 5.38
CA HIS A 243 4.52 15.73 6.67
C HIS A 243 5.36 14.74 7.46
N VAL A 244 6.14 13.86 6.83
CA VAL A 244 7.01 12.93 7.55
C VAL A 244 8.19 13.66 8.20
N ALA A 245 8.79 14.64 7.50
CA ALA A 245 9.84 15.51 8.05
C ALA A 245 9.36 16.24 9.29
N ILE A 246 8.21 16.91 9.12
CA ILE A 246 7.54 17.70 10.14
C ILE A 246 7.10 16.78 11.28
N TRP A 247 6.61 15.58 10.96
CA TRP A 247 6.22 14.60 11.95
C TRP A 247 7.44 14.17 12.78
N LEU A 248 8.56 13.80 12.16
CA LEU A 248 9.78 13.39 12.90
C LEU A 248 10.32 14.50 13.80
N LYS A 249 10.12 15.77 13.43
CA LYS A 249 10.51 16.96 14.20
C LYS A 249 9.38 17.56 15.03
N ARG A 250 8.23 16.87 15.18
CA ARG A 250 7.02 17.43 15.82
C ARG A 250 7.19 17.82 17.28
N TRP A 251 8.25 17.34 17.92
CA TRP A 251 8.59 17.63 19.32
C TRP A 251 9.66 18.73 19.44
N ASP A 252 10.24 19.17 18.33
CA ASP A 252 11.26 20.21 18.33
C ASP A 252 10.64 21.55 18.77
N GLY A 253 11.33 22.25 19.66
CA GLY A 253 10.92 23.59 20.11
C GLY A 253 9.91 23.62 21.26
N LEU A 254 9.54 22.47 21.85
CA LEU A 254 8.80 22.45 23.12
C LEU A 254 9.62 23.12 24.24
N ALA A 255 8.97 23.98 25.02
CA ALA A 255 9.59 24.55 26.21
C ALA A 255 9.74 23.48 27.30
N SER A 256 10.74 23.61 28.18
CA SER A 256 11.04 22.59 29.20
C SER A 256 9.83 22.24 30.08
N HIS A 257 9.03 23.25 30.47
CA HIS A 257 7.83 23.03 31.28
C HIS A 257 6.73 22.26 30.53
N GLU A 258 6.55 22.50 29.22
CA GLU A 258 5.57 21.78 28.40
C GLU A 258 5.99 20.31 28.23
N LEU A 259 7.28 20.07 28.07
CA LEU A 259 7.84 18.73 27.99
C LEU A 259 7.67 17.98 29.32
N GLU A 260 7.93 18.62 30.46
CA GLU A 260 7.70 18.05 31.79
C GLU A 260 6.23 17.65 31.99
N GLU A 261 5.28 18.56 31.67
CA GLU A 261 3.85 18.27 31.76
C GLU A 261 3.42 17.11 30.85
N LEU A 262 3.97 17.04 29.64
CA LEU A 262 3.71 15.96 28.68
C LEU A 262 4.20 14.61 29.22
N CYS A 263 5.44 14.55 29.70
CA CYS A 263 6.05 13.35 30.29
C CYS A 263 5.22 12.86 31.49
N ASP A 264 4.86 13.76 32.39
CA ASP A 264 4.02 13.48 33.55
C ASP A 264 2.64 12.93 33.16
N SER A 265 2.03 13.45 32.09
CA SER A 265 0.78 12.92 31.56
C SER A 265 0.94 11.51 31.01
N MET A 266 1.96 11.29 30.17
CA MET A 266 2.25 9.97 29.59
C MET A 266 2.50 8.92 30.67
N ASP A 267 3.20 9.27 31.75
CA ASP A 267 3.44 8.37 32.87
C ASP A 267 2.16 8.02 33.65
N ARG A 268 1.26 8.99 33.86
CA ARG A 268 -0.05 8.71 34.50
C ARG A 268 -0.92 7.81 33.64
N GLU A 269 -0.92 8.03 32.33
CA GLU A 269 -1.80 7.33 31.39
C GLU A 269 -1.45 5.86 31.16
N THR A 270 -0.23 5.43 31.47
CA THR A 270 0.24 4.04 31.30
C THR A 270 -0.09 3.12 32.48
N ALA A 271 -0.82 3.64 33.49
CA ALA A 271 -1.31 2.91 34.66
C ALA A 271 -0.22 2.13 35.42
N GLY A 272 1.00 2.65 35.46
CA GLY A 272 2.14 2.02 36.14
C GLY A 272 2.69 0.76 35.45
N SER A 273 2.26 0.48 34.21
CA SER A 273 2.81 -0.62 33.41
C SER A 273 4.28 -0.35 33.08
N LEU A 274 5.12 -1.38 33.12
CA LEU A 274 6.55 -1.32 32.82
C LEU A 274 6.85 -2.05 31.51
N LEU A 275 7.63 -1.42 30.63
CA LEU A 275 8.19 -2.04 29.42
C LEU A 275 9.63 -2.49 29.70
N SER A 276 9.96 -3.76 29.46
CA SER A 276 11.36 -4.22 29.45
C SER A 276 11.90 -4.15 28.02
N ILE A 277 12.93 -3.36 27.79
CA ILE A 277 13.62 -3.29 26.50
C ILE A 277 14.87 -4.16 26.59
N VAL A 278 14.97 -5.16 25.73
CA VAL A 278 16.13 -6.07 25.66
C VAL A 278 17.01 -5.61 24.51
N MET A 279 18.28 -5.33 24.81
CA MET A 279 19.29 -4.93 23.83
C MET A 279 20.47 -5.90 23.90
N PRO A 280 20.59 -6.86 22.97
CA PRO A 280 21.80 -7.68 22.85
C PRO A 280 22.95 -6.79 22.38
N VAL A 281 24.15 -6.92 22.96
CA VAL A 281 25.32 -6.09 22.65
C VAL A 281 26.52 -6.98 22.37
N TYR A 282 27.21 -6.74 21.24
CA TYR A 282 28.48 -7.40 20.94
C TYR A 282 29.36 -6.53 20.04
N ASN A 283 30.47 -6.00 20.58
CA ASN A 283 31.49 -5.26 19.82
C ASN A 283 30.97 -4.11 18.93
N THR A 284 29.87 -3.48 19.33
CA THR A 284 29.25 -2.36 18.61
C THR A 284 30.15 -1.13 18.60
N PRO A 285 30.19 -0.35 17.50
CA PRO A 285 30.81 0.98 17.51
C PRO A 285 30.26 1.84 18.65
N VAL A 286 31.17 2.42 19.44
CA VAL A 286 30.83 3.09 20.71
C VAL A 286 29.82 4.22 20.53
N ASP A 287 29.94 5.01 19.47
CA ASP A 287 29.00 6.12 19.20
C ASP A 287 27.59 5.63 18.87
N TRP A 288 27.48 4.47 18.22
CA TRP A 288 26.19 3.87 17.89
C TRP A 288 25.53 3.33 19.16
N LEU A 289 26.29 2.60 19.98
CA LEU A 289 25.82 2.10 21.28
C LEU A 289 25.39 3.24 22.21
N ARG A 290 26.16 4.32 22.28
CA ARG A 290 25.80 5.52 23.06
C ARG A 290 24.50 6.13 22.55
N ARG A 291 24.33 6.26 21.23
CA ARG A 291 23.08 6.78 20.63
C ARG A 291 21.89 5.86 20.93
N ALA A 292 22.04 4.54 20.81
CA ALA A 292 20.99 3.56 21.11
C ALA A 292 20.51 3.68 22.57
N ILE A 293 21.44 3.68 23.53
CA ILE A 293 21.12 3.82 24.97
C ILE A 293 20.47 5.18 25.25
N ASN A 294 21.03 6.27 24.71
CA ASN A 294 20.47 7.61 24.90
C ASN A 294 19.05 7.73 24.32
N SER A 295 18.73 7.04 23.23
CA SER A 295 17.36 7.04 22.69
C SER A 295 16.33 6.44 23.65
N VAL A 296 16.75 5.50 24.52
CA VAL A 296 15.91 4.94 25.59
C VAL A 296 15.87 5.87 26.80
N ILE A 297 16.99 6.50 27.16
CA ILE A 297 17.04 7.47 28.27
C ILE A 297 16.10 8.65 28.02
N SER A 298 16.06 9.14 26.77
CA SER A 298 15.28 10.31 26.34
C SER A 298 13.79 10.02 26.10
N GLN A 299 13.28 8.84 26.47
CA GLN A 299 11.87 8.52 26.31
C GLN A 299 11.00 9.39 27.23
N PHE A 300 9.91 9.96 26.69
CA PHE A 300 9.00 10.83 27.42
C PHE A 300 8.22 10.10 28.52
N CYS A 301 7.97 8.81 28.33
CA CYS A 301 7.44 7.96 29.39
C CYS A 301 8.60 7.29 30.13
N SER A 302 8.67 7.47 31.44
CA SER A 302 9.79 6.99 32.28
C SER A 302 9.67 5.50 32.63
N ARG A 303 8.55 4.86 32.28
CA ARG A 303 8.16 3.49 32.65
C ARG A 303 8.82 2.39 31.82
N TRP A 304 10.14 2.41 31.77
CA TRP A 304 10.95 1.39 31.11
C TRP A 304 12.06 0.86 32.02
N GLU A 305 12.56 -0.31 31.67
CA GLU A 305 13.89 -0.77 32.06
C GLU A 305 14.64 -1.21 30.81
N LEU A 306 15.95 -0.97 30.77
CA LEU A 306 16.80 -1.38 29.66
C LEU A 306 17.71 -2.52 30.13
N LEU A 307 17.66 -3.65 29.44
CA LEU A 307 18.46 -4.83 29.71
C LEU A 307 19.52 -4.94 28.61
N CYS A 308 20.68 -4.34 28.86
CA CYS A 308 21.85 -4.48 27.99
C CYS A 308 22.49 -5.84 28.24
N VAL A 309 22.36 -6.77 27.30
CA VAL A 309 22.95 -8.10 27.41
C VAL A 309 24.23 -8.16 26.60
N ASP A 310 25.35 -7.95 27.28
CA ASP A 310 26.69 -8.03 26.69
C ASP A 310 27.05 -9.50 26.43
N ASP A 311 27.06 -9.90 25.16
CA ASP A 311 27.34 -11.26 24.70
C ASP A 311 28.85 -11.53 24.60
N ALA A 312 29.57 -11.19 25.67
CA ALA A 312 31.02 -11.28 25.79
C ALA A 312 31.79 -10.42 24.77
N SER A 313 31.46 -9.11 24.70
CA SER A 313 32.23 -8.15 23.89
C SER A 313 33.71 -8.18 24.26
N THR A 314 34.56 -8.32 23.24
CA THR A 314 36.02 -8.29 23.37
C THR A 314 36.56 -6.86 23.43
N GLU A 315 35.80 -5.88 22.94
CA GLU A 315 36.18 -4.47 22.96
C GLU A 315 35.99 -3.83 24.35
N PRO A 316 37.06 -3.39 25.03
CA PRO A 316 36.96 -2.86 26.39
C PRO A 316 36.09 -1.60 26.50
N LEU A 317 36.07 -0.78 25.44
CA LEU A 317 35.28 0.45 25.41
C LEU A 317 33.76 0.17 25.45
N VAL A 318 33.31 -0.93 24.86
CA VAL A 318 31.89 -1.34 24.93
C VAL A 318 31.51 -1.62 26.39
N GLN A 319 32.33 -2.39 27.10
CA GLN A 319 32.09 -2.71 28.51
C GLN A 319 32.15 -1.46 29.41
N GLN A 320 33.04 -0.52 29.09
CA GLN A 320 33.15 0.77 29.77
C GLN A 320 31.86 1.58 29.58
N VAL A 321 31.38 1.74 28.35
CA VAL A 321 30.12 2.45 28.04
C VAL A 321 28.94 1.88 28.80
N LEU A 322 28.79 0.55 28.82
CA LEU A 322 27.72 -0.13 29.55
C LEU A 322 27.81 0.13 31.08
N THR A 323 29.02 0.18 31.62
CA THR A 323 29.26 0.46 33.04
C THR A 323 28.94 1.92 33.38
N GLU A 324 29.36 2.86 32.52
CA GLU A 324 29.05 4.29 32.66
C GLU A 324 27.53 4.51 32.72
N PHE A 325 26.78 3.97 31.76
CA PHE A 325 25.33 4.17 31.70
C PHE A 325 24.56 3.53 32.86
N SER A 326 24.95 2.31 33.27
CA SER A 326 24.29 1.65 34.40
C SER A 326 24.64 2.27 35.76
N ALA A 327 25.73 3.03 35.86
CA ALA A 327 26.07 3.80 37.05
C ALA A 327 25.24 5.10 37.16
N VAL A 328 24.82 5.69 36.04
CA VAL A 328 24.08 6.97 36.03
C VAL A 328 22.56 6.81 36.01
N ASP A 329 22.03 5.74 35.43
CA ASP A 329 20.59 5.46 35.42
C ASP A 329 20.29 4.03 35.90
N SER A 330 19.69 3.94 37.10
CA SER A 330 19.35 2.67 37.75
C SER A 330 18.32 1.80 36.99
N ARG A 331 17.65 2.35 35.96
CA ARG A 331 16.76 1.60 35.06
C ARG A 331 17.53 0.78 34.04
N ILE A 332 18.82 1.06 33.83
CA ILE A 332 19.71 0.34 32.93
C ILE A 332 20.41 -0.78 33.69
N LYS A 333 20.25 -2.00 33.21
CA LYS A 333 20.89 -3.20 33.77
C LYS A 333 21.78 -3.85 32.75
N VAL A 334 23.01 -4.12 33.15
CA VAL A 334 23.99 -4.84 32.32
C VAL A 334 24.04 -6.30 32.76
N ILE A 335 23.78 -7.20 31.82
CA ILE A 335 23.90 -8.65 31.99
C ILE A 335 25.09 -9.08 31.14
N ARG A 336 26.15 -9.59 31.78
CA ARG A 336 27.37 -10.02 31.09
C ARG A 336 27.39 -11.52 30.95
N ARG A 337 27.62 -11.99 29.73
CA ARG A 337 27.84 -13.41 29.43
C ARG A 337 29.34 -13.71 29.47
N GLU A 338 29.70 -14.88 29.98
CA GLU A 338 31.10 -15.33 30.03
C GLU A 338 31.65 -15.71 28.65
N LYS A 339 30.76 -16.08 27.73
CA LYS A 339 31.09 -16.49 26.36
C LYS A 339 30.04 -15.99 25.40
N ASN A 340 30.49 -15.65 24.19
CA ASN A 340 29.60 -15.32 23.08
C ASN A 340 28.71 -16.53 22.75
N GLY A 341 27.40 -16.35 22.83
CA GLY A 341 26.39 -17.36 22.48
C GLY A 341 25.48 -16.95 21.33
N GLY A 342 25.77 -15.82 20.68
CA GLY A 342 24.97 -15.22 19.64
C GLY A 342 23.75 -14.47 20.17
N VAL A 343 23.13 -13.72 19.26
CA VAL A 343 21.95 -12.88 19.52
C VAL A 343 20.82 -13.64 20.22
N SER A 344 20.54 -14.89 19.80
CA SER A 344 19.49 -15.72 20.40
C SER A 344 19.73 -15.98 21.89
N ALA A 345 20.98 -16.22 22.29
CA ALA A 345 21.30 -16.48 23.69
C ALA A 345 21.22 -15.21 24.54
N ALA A 346 21.70 -14.09 24.00
CA ALA A 346 21.64 -12.78 24.65
C ALA A 346 20.19 -12.29 24.82
N VAL A 347 19.37 -12.36 23.77
CA VAL A 347 17.94 -12.01 23.83
C VAL A 347 17.21 -12.87 24.87
N ASN A 348 17.50 -14.18 24.92
CA ASN A 348 16.89 -15.09 25.89
C ASN A 348 17.27 -14.77 27.34
N ASP A 349 18.51 -14.33 27.59
CA ASP A 349 18.92 -13.81 28.90
C ASP A 349 18.13 -12.55 29.27
N GLY A 350 17.95 -11.63 28.33
CA GLY A 350 17.12 -10.44 28.52
C GLY A 350 15.67 -10.78 28.89
N ILE A 351 15.03 -11.68 28.14
CA ILE A 351 13.64 -12.14 28.42
C ILE A 351 13.54 -12.77 29.82
N ARG A 352 14.56 -13.52 30.27
CA ARG A 352 14.57 -14.12 31.61
C ARG A 352 14.56 -13.04 32.71
N HIS A 353 15.36 -11.99 32.55
CA HIS A 353 15.54 -10.92 33.53
C HIS A 353 14.49 -9.80 33.46
N ALA A 354 13.71 -9.75 32.37
CA ALA A 354 12.61 -8.79 32.19
C ALA A 354 11.58 -8.83 33.33
N ARG A 355 11.30 -7.67 33.92
CA ARG A 355 10.28 -7.45 34.96
C ARG A 355 8.98 -6.89 34.40
N GLY A 356 9.05 -6.15 33.29
CA GLY A 356 7.94 -5.58 32.57
C GLY A 356 6.88 -6.61 32.16
N LYS A 357 5.65 -6.15 32.02
CA LYS A 357 4.55 -7.00 31.54
C LYS A 357 4.75 -7.35 30.06
N TYR A 358 5.37 -6.43 29.32
CA TYR A 358 5.80 -6.57 27.94
C TYR A 358 7.31 -6.51 27.84
N VAL A 359 7.83 -7.22 26.84
CA VAL A 359 9.24 -7.18 26.44
C VAL A 359 9.31 -6.68 25.01
N ALA A 360 10.17 -5.72 24.74
CA ALA A 360 10.48 -5.22 23.41
C ALA A 360 11.97 -5.41 23.11
N PHE A 361 12.33 -5.36 21.84
CA PHE A 361 13.69 -5.63 21.37
C PHE A 361 14.25 -4.40 20.66
N LEU A 362 15.48 -4.02 20.98
CA LEU A 362 16.19 -2.90 20.37
C LEU A 362 17.59 -3.38 20.02
N ASP A 363 17.99 -3.21 18.76
CA ASP A 363 19.36 -3.51 18.36
C ASP A 363 20.32 -2.41 18.82
N HIS A 364 21.56 -2.80 19.13
CA HIS A 364 22.54 -1.95 19.80
C HIS A 364 23.04 -0.77 18.95
N ASP A 365 22.71 -0.74 17.68
CA ASP A 365 23.05 0.26 16.68
C ASP A 365 21.84 1.09 16.21
N ASP A 366 20.63 0.73 16.61
CA ASP A 366 19.39 1.41 16.26
C ASP A 366 18.96 2.44 17.31
N ALA A 367 17.82 3.11 17.10
CA ALA A 367 17.28 4.07 18.07
C ALA A 367 15.75 4.06 18.12
N LEU A 368 15.21 4.47 19.27
CA LEU A 368 13.77 4.68 19.45
C LEU A 368 13.39 6.15 19.28
N GLU A 369 12.19 6.39 18.75
CA GLU A 369 11.57 7.72 18.80
C GLU A 369 11.13 8.07 20.23
N PRO A 370 11.10 9.36 20.64
CA PRO A 370 10.91 9.76 22.04
C PRO A 370 9.61 9.30 22.71
N GLU A 371 8.58 9.00 21.93
CA GLU A 371 7.27 8.54 22.44
C GLU A 371 7.07 7.02 22.37
N ALA A 372 8.08 6.24 21.96
CA ALA A 372 7.95 4.80 21.70
C ALA A 372 7.45 4.02 22.93
N VAL A 373 8.05 4.23 24.09
CA VAL A 373 7.65 3.57 25.35
C VAL A 373 6.21 3.89 25.71
N TYR A 374 5.81 5.17 25.62
CA TYR A 374 4.44 5.59 25.91
C TYR A 374 3.43 4.89 25.01
N ARG A 375 3.67 4.93 23.69
CA ARG A 375 2.74 4.37 22.69
C ARG A 375 2.55 2.87 22.87
N VAL A 376 3.65 2.13 23.06
CA VAL A 376 3.59 0.69 23.33
C VAL A 376 2.82 0.41 24.63
N LEU A 377 3.13 1.11 25.72
CA LEU A 377 2.47 0.88 27.00
C LEU A 377 0.99 1.26 26.97
N LYS A 378 0.63 2.36 26.30
CA LYS A 378 -0.76 2.78 26.11
C LYS A 378 -1.56 1.71 25.37
N GLU A 379 -1.01 1.21 24.27
CA GLU A 379 -1.63 0.14 23.47
C GLU A 379 -1.73 -1.17 24.28
N SER A 380 -0.74 -1.44 25.13
CA SER A 380 -0.69 -2.63 25.97
C SER A 380 -1.80 -2.72 27.02
N LEU A 381 -2.47 -1.60 27.34
CA LEU A 381 -3.59 -1.56 28.30
C LEU A 381 -4.80 -2.36 27.79
N SER A 382 -4.99 -2.43 26.47
CA SER A 382 -5.98 -3.28 25.82
C SER A 382 -5.66 -4.78 25.93
N GLY A 383 -4.45 -5.12 26.38
CA GLY A 383 -4.03 -6.48 26.64
C GLY A 383 -3.71 -7.28 25.39
N HIS A 384 -3.26 -6.64 24.30
CA HIS A 384 -2.81 -7.31 23.07
C HIS A 384 -1.62 -8.23 23.32
N ASP A 385 -1.53 -9.39 22.66
CA ASP A 385 -0.47 -10.37 22.92
C ASP A 385 0.88 -9.95 22.32
N ILE A 386 0.83 -9.30 21.16
CA ILE A 386 1.94 -8.74 20.42
C ILE A 386 1.52 -7.38 19.84
N ILE A 387 2.46 -6.45 19.84
CA ILE A 387 2.31 -5.08 19.36
C ILE A 387 3.50 -4.80 18.44
N TYR A 388 3.25 -4.30 17.24
CA TYR A 388 4.30 -3.84 16.33
C TYR A 388 4.03 -2.41 15.87
N THR A 389 5.05 -1.76 15.36
CA THR A 389 5.02 -0.35 14.96
C THR A 389 5.44 -0.18 13.50
N ASP A 390 5.28 1.02 12.98
CA ASP A 390 5.99 1.43 11.78
C ASP A 390 7.46 1.71 12.12
N GLU A 391 8.30 1.90 11.10
CA GLU A 391 9.72 2.19 11.27
C GLU A 391 10.23 3.21 10.25
N VAL A 392 11.41 3.74 10.54
CA VAL A 392 12.18 4.60 9.66
C VAL A 392 13.50 3.89 9.33
N ILE A 393 13.77 3.70 8.05
CA ILE A 393 15.07 3.24 7.56
C ILE A 393 15.98 4.46 7.44
N CYS A 394 17.14 4.37 8.07
CA CYS A 394 18.16 5.43 8.14
C CYS A 394 19.45 4.96 7.47
N GLY A 395 20.30 5.90 7.05
CA GLY A 395 21.68 5.60 6.64
C GLY A 395 22.56 5.24 7.84
N GLU A 396 23.88 5.18 7.61
CA GLU A 396 24.86 4.90 8.67
C GLU A 396 24.83 5.96 9.78
N ASP A 397 24.62 7.23 9.39
CA ASP A 397 24.14 8.26 10.29
C ASP A 397 22.62 8.13 10.45
N ILE A 398 22.19 7.86 11.68
CA ILE A 398 20.79 7.59 12.04
C ILE A 398 19.86 8.80 11.87
N ASP A 399 20.42 10.00 11.69
CA ASP A 399 19.67 11.21 11.39
C ASP A 399 19.41 11.39 9.88
N VAL A 400 20.07 10.60 9.03
CA VAL A 400 19.83 10.56 7.58
C VAL A 400 18.71 9.57 7.29
N ILE A 401 17.49 10.09 7.11
CA ILE A 401 16.31 9.29 6.80
C ILE A 401 16.29 8.86 5.32
N SER A 402 16.29 7.55 5.09
CA SER A 402 16.19 6.95 3.75
C SER A 402 14.75 6.67 3.35
N GLN A 403 13.94 6.11 4.25
CA GLN A 403 12.57 5.71 3.97
C GLN A 403 11.74 5.65 5.26
N VAL A 404 10.44 5.97 5.18
CA VAL A 404 9.46 5.57 6.21
C VAL A 404 8.64 4.39 5.72
N VAL A 405 8.54 3.39 6.58
CA VAL A 405 7.86 2.12 6.28
C VAL A 405 6.57 2.09 7.09
N ALA A 406 5.49 2.55 6.45
CA ALA A 406 4.14 2.52 7.00
C ALA A 406 3.53 1.13 6.76
N ARG A 407 3.38 0.35 7.82
CA ARG A 407 2.88 -1.02 7.73
C ARG A 407 1.35 -1.03 7.70
N PRO A 408 0.72 -2.02 7.05
CA PRO A 408 -0.73 -2.17 7.18
C PRO A 408 -1.10 -2.71 8.56
N SER A 409 -2.39 -2.68 8.88
CA SER A 409 -2.95 -3.49 9.96
C SER A 409 -2.61 -4.97 9.77
N PHE A 410 -2.61 -5.72 10.88
CA PHE A 410 -2.17 -7.10 10.89
C PHE A 410 -2.94 -7.97 9.89
N SER A 411 -2.18 -8.66 9.04
CA SER A 411 -2.66 -9.67 8.11
C SER A 411 -1.79 -10.90 8.28
N TYR A 412 -2.36 -11.98 8.79
CA TYR A 412 -1.62 -13.23 9.04
C TYR A 412 -1.08 -13.79 7.72
N ASP A 413 -1.90 -13.80 6.68
CA ASP A 413 -1.52 -14.25 5.34
C ASP A 413 -0.40 -13.40 4.74
N TYR A 414 -0.42 -12.09 5.01
CA TYR A 414 0.66 -11.22 4.59
C TYR A 414 1.95 -11.54 5.32
N TYR A 415 1.88 -11.81 6.63
CA TYR A 415 3.06 -12.12 7.42
C TYR A 415 3.75 -13.41 6.97
N ILE A 416 2.98 -14.47 6.69
CA ILE A 416 3.57 -15.73 6.21
C ILE A 416 4.09 -15.59 4.77
N SER A 417 3.39 -14.83 3.90
CA SER A 417 3.88 -14.55 2.54
C SER A 417 5.07 -13.60 2.49
N HIS A 418 5.19 -12.68 3.46
CA HIS A 418 6.27 -11.71 3.56
C HIS A 418 6.37 -11.26 5.02
N PRO A 419 7.37 -11.74 5.80
CA PRO A 419 7.54 -11.35 7.21
C PRO A 419 7.84 -9.86 7.39
N TYR A 420 6.81 -9.04 7.29
CA TYR A 420 6.89 -7.60 7.07
C TYR A 420 7.07 -6.81 8.37
N PHE A 421 7.31 -7.45 9.51
CA PHE A 421 7.72 -6.77 10.73
C PHE A 421 8.53 -7.71 11.63
N VAL A 422 9.61 -7.17 12.18
CA VAL A 422 10.46 -7.79 13.21
C VAL A 422 10.96 -6.73 14.21
N HIS A 423 11.01 -5.46 13.79
CA HIS A 423 11.28 -4.27 14.59
C HIS A 423 10.09 -3.28 14.50
N PHE A 424 9.77 -2.47 15.51
CA PHE A 424 9.98 -2.64 16.95
C PHE A 424 8.84 -3.49 17.50
N VAL A 425 9.11 -4.76 17.81
CA VAL A 425 8.09 -5.71 18.27
C VAL A 425 8.09 -5.78 19.80
N SER A 426 6.91 -5.61 20.39
CA SER A 426 6.65 -5.77 21.82
C SER A 426 5.72 -6.94 22.08
N VAL A 427 6.13 -7.90 22.91
CA VAL A 427 5.38 -9.13 23.21
C VAL A 427 5.06 -9.22 24.69
N LYS A 428 3.91 -9.81 25.04
CA LYS A 428 3.65 -10.17 26.45
C LYS A 428 4.79 -11.04 26.98
N ARG A 429 5.40 -10.65 28.09
CA ARG A 429 6.51 -11.39 28.70
C ARG A 429 6.14 -12.84 29.00
N SER A 430 4.92 -13.08 29.48
CA SER A 430 4.41 -14.43 29.76
C SER A 430 4.38 -15.29 28.50
N LEU A 431 4.09 -14.69 27.34
CA LEU A 431 4.06 -15.37 26.06
C LEU A 431 5.46 -15.64 25.53
N ALA A 432 6.35 -14.65 25.60
CA ALA A 432 7.78 -14.83 25.27
C ALA A 432 8.42 -15.96 26.07
N LYS A 433 8.12 -16.05 27.38
CA LYS A 433 8.56 -17.15 28.25
C LYS A 433 7.92 -18.49 27.87
N LYS A 434 6.62 -18.50 27.54
CA LYS A 434 5.89 -19.71 27.14
C LYS A 434 6.48 -20.34 25.88
N VAL A 435 6.86 -19.53 24.89
CA VAL A 435 7.43 -20.03 23.62
C VAL A 435 8.93 -20.33 23.71
N GLY A 436 9.59 -19.96 24.82
CA GLY A 436 11.00 -20.25 25.06
C GLY A 436 12.00 -19.24 24.50
N GLY A 437 11.56 -18.05 24.05
CA GLY A 437 12.43 -17.05 23.44
C GLY A 437 12.95 -17.45 22.05
N TYR A 438 14.12 -16.96 21.63
CA TYR A 438 14.73 -17.27 20.33
C TYR A 438 15.32 -18.69 20.31
N ASP A 439 15.26 -19.37 19.16
CA ASP A 439 15.86 -20.70 19.01
C ASP A 439 17.39 -20.57 18.97
N LEU A 440 18.08 -21.20 19.94
CA LEU A 440 19.54 -21.19 20.06
C LEU A 440 20.25 -21.93 18.92
N LYS A 441 19.54 -22.71 18.11
CA LYS A 441 20.10 -23.39 16.94
C LYS A 441 20.11 -22.50 15.70
N MET A 442 19.47 -21.34 15.75
CA MET A 442 19.34 -20.41 14.64
C MET A 442 20.25 -19.21 14.80
N ASN A 443 20.98 -18.89 13.74
CA ASN A 443 21.84 -17.70 13.63
C ASN A 443 21.35 -16.70 12.57
N ILE A 444 20.30 -17.04 11.81
CA ILE A 444 19.67 -16.21 10.77
C ILE A 444 18.15 -16.39 10.89
N SER A 445 17.38 -15.30 10.73
CA SER A 445 15.91 -15.28 10.77
C SER A 445 15.29 -15.87 12.05
N MET A 446 16.00 -15.79 13.17
CA MET A 446 15.56 -16.28 14.48
C MET A 446 14.40 -15.45 15.05
N ASP A 447 14.35 -14.17 14.68
CA ASP A 447 13.28 -13.21 14.92
C ASP A 447 11.97 -13.62 14.23
N VAL A 448 12.02 -13.99 12.94
CA VAL A 448 10.84 -14.48 12.20
C VAL A 448 10.30 -15.77 12.84
N ASP A 449 11.16 -16.74 13.16
CA ASP A 449 10.73 -17.98 13.84
C ASP A 449 10.11 -17.66 15.22
N PHE A 450 10.67 -16.70 15.95
CA PHE A 450 10.11 -16.25 17.22
C PHE A 450 8.73 -15.62 17.05
N VAL A 451 8.56 -14.68 16.13
CA VAL A 451 7.25 -14.05 15.87
C VAL A 451 6.23 -15.09 15.44
N LEU A 452 6.58 -16.04 14.57
CA LEU A 452 5.67 -17.13 14.18
C LEU A 452 5.21 -17.94 15.41
N ARG A 453 6.12 -18.33 16.32
CA ARG A 453 5.76 -19.04 17.56
C ARG A 453 4.92 -18.19 18.52
N ILE A 454 5.13 -16.88 18.54
CA ILE A 454 4.27 -15.93 19.27
C ILE A 454 2.87 -15.92 18.66
N LEU A 455 2.75 -15.78 17.34
CA LEU A 455 1.46 -15.77 16.61
C LEU A 455 0.68 -17.07 16.83
N GLU A 456 1.35 -18.23 16.80
CA GLU A 456 0.76 -19.55 17.11
C GLU A 456 0.05 -19.59 18.49
N ASN A 457 0.48 -18.74 19.42
CA ASN A 457 -0.01 -18.68 20.79
C ASN A 457 -0.71 -17.36 21.13
N SER A 458 -0.96 -16.51 20.13
CA SER A 458 -1.59 -15.20 20.28
C SER A 458 -3.06 -15.26 19.91
N LYS A 459 -3.88 -14.42 20.56
CA LYS A 459 -5.28 -14.17 20.21
C LYS A 459 -5.49 -12.78 19.62
N SER A 460 -4.51 -11.90 19.80
CA SER A 460 -4.63 -10.50 19.42
C SER A 460 -3.27 -9.90 19.07
N VAL A 461 -3.22 -9.26 17.89
CA VAL A 461 -2.09 -8.50 17.39
C VAL A 461 -2.53 -7.06 17.25
N SER A 462 -1.73 -6.11 17.71
CA SER A 462 -1.98 -4.69 17.49
C SER A 462 -0.87 -4.03 16.69
N HIS A 463 -1.26 -3.06 15.88
CA HIS A 463 -0.38 -2.21 15.10
C HIS A 463 -0.52 -0.78 15.58
N ILE A 464 0.61 -0.17 15.91
CA ILE A 464 0.69 1.27 16.15
C ILE A 464 1.18 1.91 14.84
N PRO A 465 0.31 2.64 14.10
CA PRO A 465 0.64 3.23 12.80
C PRO A 465 1.45 4.53 12.98
N VAL A 466 2.59 4.38 13.65
CA VAL A 466 3.49 5.45 14.06
C VAL A 466 4.90 4.89 13.93
N PRO A 467 5.82 5.58 13.21
CA PRO A 467 7.17 5.09 13.08
C PRO A 467 7.91 5.34 14.39
N LEU A 468 8.10 4.29 15.20
CA LEU A 468 8.64 4.39 16.56
C LEU A 468 10.07 3.85 16.68
N TYR A 469 10.60 3.32 15.58
CA TYR A 469 11.91 2.69 15.48
C TYR A 469 12.70 3.30 14.33
N ARG A 470 13.97 3.60 14.57
CA ARG A 470 14.93 3.99 13.55
C ARG A 470 15.91 2.86 13.33
N TRP A 471 15.76 2.21 12.19
CA TRP A 471 16.64 1.14 11.73
C TRP A 471 17.79 1.72 10.92
N ARG A 472 19.02 1.60 11.44
CA ARG A 472 20.25 2.03 10.79
C ARG A 472 20.68 1.00 9.75
N THR A 473 21.02 1.47 8.55
CA THR A 473 21.59 0.63 7.48
C THR A 473 23.03 1.01 7.21
N HIS A 474 23.91 0.01 7.15
CA HIS A 474 25.33 0.15 6.82
C HIS A 474 25.79 -1.06 5.96
N ASP A 475 26.98 -1.00 5.37
CA ASP A 475 27.49 -2.04 4.44
C ASP A 475 27.53 -3.45 5.05
N GLY A 476 27.55 -3.56 6.39
CA GLY A 476 27.51 -4.80 7.15
C GLY A 476 26.10 -5.33 7.47
N SER A 477 25.03 -4.55 7.24
CA SER A 477 23.62 -4.88 7.59
C SER A 477 22.98 -5.93 6.66
N ALA A 478 23.78 -6.91 6.21
CA ALA A 478 23.41 -7.95 5.26
C ALA A 478 23.04 -7.40 3.86
N GLY A 479 24.02 -6.75 3.23
CA GLY A 479 24.05 -6.65 1.76
C GLY A 479 24.04 -8.03 1.11
N HIS A 480 23.44 -8.12 -0.07
CA HIS A 480 23.35 -9.19 -1.08
C HIS A 480 24.01 -10.59 -0.87
N GLU A 481 25.13 -10.72 -0.16
CA GLU A 481 25.87 -11.96 0.12
C GLU A 481 25.11 -12.99 0.97
N LYS A 482 24.08 -12.58 1.72
CA LYS A 482 23.30 -13.47 2.61
C LYS A 482 21.86 -13.73 2.15
N ILE A 483 21.45 -13.22 0.97
CA ILE A 483 20.06 -13.33 0.48
C ILE A 483 19.58 -14.78 0.51
N ASP A 484 20.34 -15.71 -0.08
CA ASP A 484 19.94 -17.12 -0.17
C ASP A 484 19.84 -17.78 1.21
N ALA A 485 20.77 -17.45 2.12
CA ALA A 485 20.77 -17.97 3.48
C ALA A 485 19.56 -17.45 4.29
N VAL A 486 19.18 -16.19 4.11
CA VAL A 486 17.99 -15.58 4.73
C VAL A 486 16.71 -16.20 4.16
N MET A 487 16.61 -16.34 2.84
CA MET A 487 15.45 -16.97 2.18
C MET A 487 15.26 -18.40 2.68
N ASP A 488 16.33 -19.20 2.71
CA ASP A 488 16.26 -20.60 3.15
C ASP A 488 15.99 -20.75 4.66
N ALA A 489 16.60 -19.91 5.51
CA ALA A 489 16.31 -19.91 6.95
C ALA A 489 14.85 -19.51 7.24
N THR A 490 14.34 -18.52 6.52
CA THR A 490 12.96 -18.02 6.66
C THR A 490 11.96 -19.06 6.15
N ARG A 491 12.18 -19.63 4.96
CA ARG A 491 11.36 -20.73 4.41
C ARG A 491 11.26 -21.91 5.39
N ARG A 492 12.38 -22.35 5.96
CA ARG A 492 12.38 -23.43 6.97
C ARG A 492 11.63 -23.05 8.24
N SER A 493 11.61 -21.77 8.61
CA SER A 493 10.83 -21.27 9.75
C SER A 493 9.32 -21.32 9.48
N LEU A 494 8.90 -20.97 8.26
CA LEU A 494 7.53 -21.11 7.79
C LEU A 494 7.10 -22.58 7.68
N GLU A 495 7.96 -23.48 7.19
CA GLU A 495 7.69 -24.93 7.16
C GLU A 495 7.48 -25.49 8.57
N ARG A 496 8.34 -25.12 9.54
CA ARG A 496 8.17 -25.51 10.95
C ARG A 496 6.88 -24.93 11.54
N HIS A 497 6.52 -23.70 11.18
CA HIS A 497 5.26 -23.08 11.60
C HIS A 497 4.06 -23.89 11.11
N HIS A 498 4.00 -24.22 9.82
CA HIS A 498 2.92 -25.05 9.25
C HIS A 498 2.87 -26.46 9.83
N ALA A 499 4.02 -27.04 10.19
CA ALA A 499 4.07 -28.31 10.90
C ALA A 499 3.49 -28.22 12.33
N ARG A 500 3.76 -27.11 13.06
CA ARG A 500 3.22 -26.88 14.41
C ARG A 500 1.73 -26.57 14.41
N THR A 501 1.23 -25.88 13.38
CA THR A 501 -0.20 -25.53 13.24
C THR A 501 -1.02 -26.57 12.50
N ASN A 502 -0.37 -27.61 11.94
CA ASN A 502 -1.01 -28.66 11.15
C ASN A 502 -1.83 -28.13 9.95
N SER A 503 -1.36 -27.04 9.33
CA SER A 503 -2.01 -26.42 8.16
C SER A 503 -1.79 -27.20 6.86
N ARG A 504 -0.76 -28.06 6.82
CA ARG A 504 -0.33 -28.85 5.66
C ARG A 504 0.02 -28.02 4.41
N ALA A 505 0.33 -26.74 4.57
CA ALA A 505 0.75 -25.90 3.46
C ALA A 505 2.16 -26.27 2.99
N GLU A 506 2.37 -26.32 1.68
CA GLU A 506 3.69 -26.40 1.06
C GLU A 506 4.24 -24.98 0.89
N VAL A 507 5.52 -24.79 1.25
CA VAL A 507 6.18 -23.47 1.21
C VAL A 507 7.22 -23.45 0.10
N SER A 508 7.14 -22.46 -0.78
CA SER A 508 8.14 -22.20 -1.81
C SER A 508 8.55 -20.73 -1.81
N ASN A 509 9.66 -20.42 -2.49
CA ASN A 509 10.09 -19.02 -2.64
C ASN A 509 9.09 -18.27 -3.53
N GLY A 510 8.80 -17.03 -3.16
CA GLY A 510 7.98 -16.10 -3.94
C GLY A 510 8.78 -15.40 -5.05
N LEU A 511 8.15 -14.37 -5.62
CA LEU A 511 8.65 -13.67 -6.81
C LEU A 511 9.79 -12.67 -6.52
N THR A 512 9.96 -12.28 -5.26
CA THR A 512 10.94 -11.26 -4.84
C THR A 512 11.61 -11.62 -3.52
N PHE A 513 12.64 -10.86 -3.12
CA PHE A 513 13.32 -11.08 -1.85
C PHE A 513 12.35 -11.05 -0.67
N ASN A 514 12.55 -11.99 0.26
CA ASN A 514 11.76 -12.20 1.46
C ASN A 514 10.25 -12.40 1.20
N THR A 515 9.88 -12.96 0.03
CA THR A 515 8.50 -13.36 -0.26
C THR A 515 8.40 -14.88 -0.43
N PHE A 516 7.27 -15.46 -0.01
CA PHE A 516 7.04 -16.90 0.04
C PHE A 516 5.62 -17.22 -0.43
N ARG A 517 5.50 -18.30 -1.19
CA ARG A 517 4.23 -18.86 -1.64
C ARG A 517 3.84 -20.02 -0.74
N HIS A 518 2.56 -20.04 -0.36
CA HIS A 518 1.95 -21.07 0.47
C HIS A 518 0.82 -21.74 -0.29
N ASP A 519 1.03 -22.99 -0.69
CA ASP A 519 0.01 -23.79 -1.36
C ASP A 519 -0.63 -24.73 -0.34
N PHE A 520 -1.90 -24.50 -0.04
CA PHE A 520 -2.69 -25.32 0.89
C PHE A 520 -3.39 -26.46 0.12
N PRO A 521 -3.71 -27.59 0.77
CA PRO A 521 -4.39 -28.69 0.10
C PRO A 521 -5.71 -28.27 -0.56
N SER A 522 -5.85 -28.53 -1.86
CA SER A 522 -7.04 -28.26 -2.66
C SER A 522 -7.70 -29.56 -3.12
N CYS A 523 -8.87 -29.89 -2.56
CA CYS A 523 -9.67 -31.05 -3.00
C CYS A 523 -11.16 -30.72 -3.14
N ALA A 524 -11.50 -29.44 -3.25
CA ALA A 524 -12.87 -28.95 -3.32
C ALA A 524 -13.47 -29.12 -4.71
N LYS A 525 -14.77 -29.42 -4.75
CA LYS A 525 -15.55 -29.27 -5.97
C LYS A 525 -16.04 -27.83 -6.09
N SER A 526 -15.53 -27.11 -7.09
CA SER A 526 -15.91 -25.72 -7.39
C SER A 526 -16.83 -25.59 -8.59
N LEU A 527 -17.74 -24.61 -8.52
CA LEU A 527 -18.55 -24.14 -9.63
C LEU A 527 -18.15 -22.71 -10.00
N ILE A 528 -17.81 -22.48 -11.27
CA ILE A 528 -17.55 -21.14 -11.82
C ILE A 528 -18.83 -20.59 -12.42
N ILE A 529 -19.26 -19.41 -11.98
CA ILE A 529 -20.52 -18.77 -12.40
C ILE A 529 -20.19 -17.52 -13.21
N ILE A 530 -20.72 -17.45 -14.44
CA ILE A 530 -20.42 -16.37 -15.40
C ILE A 530 -21.72 -15.78 -15.95
N PRO A 531 -22.18 -14.63 -15.45
CA PRO A 531 -23.25 -13.87 -16.09
C PRO A 531 -22.77 -13.26 -17.41
N THR A 532 -23.57 -13.37 -18.47
CA THR A 532 -23.22 -12.82 -19.78
C THR A 532 -24.44 -12.27 -20.51
N LYS A 533 -24.20 -11.32 -21.41
CA LYS A 533 -25.18 -10.87 -22.40
C LYS A 533 -24.45 -10.50 -23.68
N ASN A 534 -24.76 -11.21 -24.75
CA ASN A 534 -24.13 -11.00 -26.05
C ASN A 534 -22.59 -11.12 -25.97
N ARG A 535 -21.88 -10.50 -26.91
CA ARG A 535 -20.42 -10.29 -26.87
C ARG A 535 -19.62 -11.58 -26.75
N VAL A 536 -19.82 -12.48 -27.72
CA VAL A 536 -18.98 -13.69 -27.88
C VAL A 536 -17.49 -13.38 -27.89
N ASP A 537 -17.10 -12.18 -28.35
CA ASP A 537 -15.72 -11.70 -28.37
C ASP A 537 -15.10 -11.56 -26.96
N LEU A 538 -15.92 -11.45 -25.91
CA LEU A 538 -15.49 -11.48 -24.50
C LEU A 538 -15.69 -12.88 -23.89
N LEU A 539 -16.89 -13.44 -24.07
CA LEU A 539 -17.28 -14.70 -23.44
C LEU A 539 -16.40 -15.87 -23.89
N LYS A 540 -16.07 -15.95 -25.18
CA LYS A 540 -15.32 -17.07 -25.74
C LYS A 540 -13.89 -17.14 -25.19
N PRO A 541 -13.08 -16.07 -25.21
CA PRO A 541 -11.76 -16.07 -24.54
C PRO A 541 -11.85 -16.46 -23.07
N CYS A 542 -12.82 -15.92 -22.33
CA CYS A 542 -13.05 -16.25 -20.92
C CYS A 542 -13.26 -17.76 -20.73
N VAL A 543 -14.28 -18.33 -21.37
CA VAL A 543 -14.64 -19.75 -21.21
C VAL A 543 -13.56 -20.67 -21.75
N ASP A 544 -12.97 -20.37 -22.92
CA ASP A 544 -11.88 -21.18 -23.48
C ASP A 544 -10.65 -21.22 -22.55
N SER A 545 -10.30 -20.09 -21.92
CA SER A 545 -9.18 -20.05 -20.97
C SER A 545 -9.46 -20.90 -19.72
N LEU A 546 -10.70 -20.91 -19.23
CA LEU A 546 -11.12 -21.80 -18.13
C LEU A 546 -11.07 -23.26 -18.56
N LEU A 547 -11.49 -23.55 -19.80
CA LEU A 547 -11.47 -24.91 -20.32
C LEU A 547 -10.05 -25.49 -20.40
N LEU A 548 -9.05 -24.63 -20.60
CA LEU A 548 -7.63 -24.99 -20.68
C LEU A 548 -6.92 -25.05 -19.32
N THR A 549 -7.41 -24.33 -18.31
CA THR A 549 -6.68 -24.13 -17.05
C THR A 549 -7.30 -24.83 -15.86
N THR A 550 -8.55 -25.32 -15.94
CA THR A 550 -9.22 -26.00 -14.83
C THR A 550 -10.28 -27.01 -15.30
N GLU A 551 -10.46 -28.06 -14.49
CA GLU A 551 -11.51 -29.07 -14.61
C GLU A 551 -12.82 -28.69 -13.88
N SER A 552 -12.92 -27.49 -13.31
CA SER A 552 -14.13 -27.04 -12.61
C SER A 552 -15.36 -27.03 -13.52
N ASP A 553 -16.53 -27.27 -12.91
CA ASP A 553 -17.80 -27.07 -13.59
C ASP A 553 -18.02 -25.57 -13.85
N VAL A 554 -18.64 -25.23 -14.98
CA VAL A 554 -18.96 -23.84 -15.33
C VAL A 554 -20.46 -23.69 -15.56
N LEU A 555 -21.05 -22.64 -15.02
CA LEU A 555 -22.45 -22.26 -15.22
C LEU A 555 -22.54 -20.83 -15.75
N ILE A 556 -22.94 -20.73 -17.01
CA ILE A 556 -23.17 -19.45 -17.69
C ILE A 556 -24.62 -19.04 -17.44
N VAL A 557 -24.82 -17.78 -17.02
CA VAL A 557 -26.14 -17.16 -16.89
C VAL A 557 -26.36 -16.23 -18.09
N ASP A 558 -27.08 -16.71 -19.10
CA ASP A 558 -27.43 -15.95 -20.30
C ASP A 558 -28.54 -14.93 -20.00
N HIS A 559 -28.18 -13.64 -19.96
CA HIS A 559 -29.10 -12.52 -19.72
C HIS A 559 -29.79 -12.06 -21.01
N ASP A 560 -30.58 -12.96 -21.59
CA ASP A 560 -31.29 -12.75 -22.85
C ASP A 560 -30.37 -12.27 -23.98
N SER A 561 -29.30 -13.03 -24.25
CA SER A 561 -28.51 -12.79 -25.46
C SER A 561 -29.39 -12.95 -26.70
N ASN A 562 -29.15 -12.09 -27.68
CA ASN A 562 -29.91 -11.98 -28.92
C ASN A 562 -29.03 -11.83 -30.17
N ASP A 563 -27.70 -11.78 -30.04
CA ASP A 563 -26.82 -11.97 -31.20
C ASP A 563 -26.58 -13.45 -31.48
N GLN A 564 -26.67 -13.81 -32.75
CA GLN A 564 -26.59 -15.19 -33.19
C GLN A 564 -25.23 -15.83 -32.86
N SER A 565 -24.15 -15.06 -32.91
CA SER A 565 -22.79 -15.57 -32.66
C SER A 565 -22.59 -16.07 -31.24
N THR A 566 -23.16 -15.39 -30.24
CA THR A 566 -23.09 -15.82 -28.83
C THR A 566 -23.96 -17.04 -28.60
N LEU A 567 -25.16 -17.09 -29.19
CA LEU A 567 -26.07 -18.24 -29.10
C LEU A 567 -25.46 -19.49 -29.75
N ASP A 568 -24.85 -19.35 -30.93
CA ASP A 568 -24.18 -20.44 -31.63
C ASP A 568 -23.01 -20.99 -30.81
N TYR A 569 -22.18 -20.11 -30.24
CA TYR A 569 -21.08 -20.53 -29.36
C TYR A 569 -21.59 -21.29 -28.13
N MET A 570 -22.60 -20.77 -27.43
CA MET A 570 -23.17 -21.42 -26.24
C MET A 570 -23.76 -22.80 -26.56
N SER A 571 -24.32 -23.00 -27.76
CA SER A 571 -24.89 -24.29 -28.18
C SER A 571 -23.84 -25.39 -28.42
N GLN A 572 -22.56 -25.01 -28.58
CA GLN A 572 -21.44 -25.90 -28.89
C GLN A 572 -20.55 -26.20 -27.68
N LEU A 573 -20.91 -25.68 -26.50
CA LEU A 573 -20.11 -25.84 -25.29
C LEU A 573 -20.11 -27.30 -24.80
N PRO A 574 -19.00 -27.77 -24.19
CA PRO A 574 -18.90 -29.13 -23.68
C PRO A 574 -19.79 -29.34 -22.46
N ASN A 575 -20.12 -30.60 -22.15
CA ASN A 575 -21.08 -30.97 -21.09
C ASN A 575 -20.81 -30.39 -19.69
N ARG A 576 -19.55 -30.08 -19.36
CA ARG A 576 -19.18 -29.46 -18.06
C ARG A 576 -19.51 -27.97 -17.97
N VAL A 577 -19.89 -27.36 -19.09
CA VAL A 577 -20.35 -25.97 -19.15
C VAL A 577 -21.85 -25.98 -19.38
N LYS A 578 -22.60 -25.55 -18.37
CA LYS A 578 -24.06 -25.44 -18.43
C LYS A 578 -24.44 -24.00 -18.71
N VAL A 579 -25.57 -23.80 -19.39
CA VAL A 579 -26.12 -22.48 -19.68
C VAL A 579 -27.55 -22.42 -19.15
N ILE A 580 -27.84 -21.40 -18.36
CA ILE A 580 -29.19 -21.11 -17.85
C ILE A 580 -29.64 -19.73 -18.31
N ARG A 581 -30.93 -19.56 -18.53
CA ARG A 581 -31.48 -18.29 -19.02
C ARG A 581 -31.99 -17.42 -17.88
N TYR A 582 -31.65 -16.14 -17.92
CA TYR A 582 -32.17 -15.10 -17.04
C TYR A 582 -32.83 -14.00 -17.87
N SER A 583 -34.09 -13.69 -17.57
CA SER A 583 -34.85 -12.66 -18.28
C SER A 583 -35.24 -11.52 -17.36
N GLY A 584 -35.26 -10.29 -17.90
CA GLY A 584 -35.63 -9.08 -17.17
C GLY A 584 -34.53 -8.01 -17.11
N PRO A 585 -34.61 -7.05 -16.17
CA PRO A 585 -33.57 -6.02 -16.02
C PRO A 585 -32.24 -6.63 -15.57
N PHE A 586 -31.13 -5.99 -15.96
CA PHE A 586 -29.80 -6.40 -15.51
C PHE A 586 -29.69 -6.32 -13.99
N ASN A 587 -29.26 -7.42 -13.37
CA ASN A 587 -28.99 -7.48 -11.95
C ASN A 587 -27.93 -8.56 -11.67
N PHE A 588 -26.68 -8.14 -11.48
CA PHE A 588 -25.55 -9.04 -11.24
C PHE A 588 -25.79 -9.92 -10.01
N SER A 589 -26.24 -9.33 -8.90
CA SER A 589 -26.55 -10.05 -7.66
C SER A 589 -27.61 -11.14 -7.88
N ALA A 590 -28.72 -10.80 -8.53
CA ALA A 590 -29.83 -11.74 -8.74
C ALA A 590 -29.45 -12.88 -9.70
N MET A 591 -28.67 -12.59 -10.75
CA MET A 591 -28.18 -13.62 -11.68
C MET A 591 -27.27 -14.62 -10.97
N ASN A 592 -26.31 -14.15 -10.17
CA ASN A 592 -25.40 -15.02 -9.42
C ASN A 592 -26.12 -15.84 -8.35
N ASN A 593 -27.07 -15.24 -7.61
CA ASN A 593 -27.88 -15.96 -6.64
C ASN A 593 -28.70 -17.08 -7.30
N ARG A 594 -29.36 -16.77 -8.43
CA ARG A 594 -30.13 -17.75 -9.20
C ARG A 594 -29.26 -18.90 -9.71
N ALA A 595 -28.04 -18.60 -10.14
CA ALA A 595 -27.09 -19.62 -10.60
C ALA A 595 -26.74 -20.61 -9.47
N VAL A 596 -26.50 -20.09 -8.26
CA VAL A 596 -26.27 -20.92 -7.08
C VAL A 596 -27.50 -21.76 -6.73
N GLU A 597 -28.70 -21.18 -6.78
CA GLU A 597 -29.96 -21.88 -6.55
C GLU A 597 -30.19 -23.03 -7.55
N GLU A 598 -29.96 -22.76 -8.85
CA GLU A 598 -30.13 -23.73 -9.93
C GLU A 598 -29.09 -24.85 -9.88
N ALA A 599 -27.85 -24.53 -9.51
CA ALA A 599 -26.80 -25.54 -9.32
C ALA A 599 -27.11 -26.50 -8.17
N GLY A 600 -27.88 -26.04 -7.17
CA GLY A 600 -28.28 -26.82 -6.00
C GLY A 600 -27.11 -27.16 -5.08
N SER A 601 -27.26 -28.26 -4.33
CA SER A 601 -26.22 -28.78 -3.42
C SER A 601 -25.22 -29.67 -4.16
N GLY A 602 -23.94 -29.60 -3.79
CA GLY A 602 -22.90 -30.50 -4.32
C GLY A 602 -21.59 -29.81 -4.71
N TYR A 603 -21.46 -28.52 -4.41
CA TYR A 603 -20.22 -27.75 -4.55
C TYR A 603 -19.78 -27.25 -3.18
N ASP A 604 -18.47 -27.29 -2.94
CA ASP A 604 -17.86 -26.76 -1.73
C ASP A 604 -17.57 -25.26 -1.87
N LEU A 605 -17.31 -24.81 -3.10
CA LEU A 605 -16.87 -23.46 -3.43
C LEU A 605 -17.63 -22.93 -4.65
N TYR A 606 -18.01 -21.65 -4.60
CA TYR A 606 -18.52 -20.90 -5.74
C TYR A 606 -17.47 -19.87 -6.15
N LEU A 607 -17.12 -19.82 -7.43
CA LEU A 607 -16.31 -18.76 -8.00
C LEU A 607 -17.18 -17.90 -8.93
N PHE A 608 -17.35 -16.64 -8.57
CA PHE A 608 -18.05 -15.66 -9.40
C PHE A 608 -17.02 -14.97 -10.30
N ALA A 609 -17.29 -14.96 -11.60
CA ALA A 609 -16.43 -14.34 -12.59
C ALA A 609 -17.22 -13.50 -13.60
N ASN A 610 -16.62 -12.41 -14.05
CA ASN A 610 -17.15 -11.69 -15.20
C ASN A 610 -16.83 -12.44 -16.50
N ASN A 611 -17.62 -12.19 -17.55
CA ASN A 611 -17.44 -12.80 -18.86
C ASN A 611 -16.24 -12.26 -19.67
N ASP A 612 -15.47 -11.33 -19.11
CA ASP A 612 -14.30 -10.68 -19.73
C ASP A 612 -12.99 -10.92 -18.94
N VAL A 613 -12.96 -11.97 -18.12
CA VAL A 613 -11.76 -12.40 -17.38
C VAL A 613 -11.16 -13.64 -18.04
N GLU A 614 -9.85 -13.62 -18.25
CA GLU A 614 -9.09 -14.73 -18.82
C GLU A 614 -8.12 -15.30 -17.79
N ALA A 615 -8.08 -16.63 -17.67
CA ALA A 615 -7.07 -17.32 -16.86
C ALA A 615 -5.76 -17.44 -17.66
N ILE A 616 -4.70 -16.80 -17.17
CA ILE A 616 -3.42 -16.67 -17.89
C ILE A 616 -2.41 -17.80 -17.60
N GLU A 617 -2.59 -18.55 -16.51
CA GLU A 617 -1.71 -19.63 -16.09
C GLU A 617 -2.51 -20.76 -15.42
N ALA A 618 -2.02 -22.00 -15.46
CA ALA A 618 -2.62 -23.13 -14.74
C ALA A 618 -2.24 -23.11 -13.24
N GLY A 619 -3.00 -23.80 -12.39
CA GLY A 619 -2.74 -23.86 -10.94
C GLY A 619 -3.32 -22.68 -10.14
N TRP A 620 -3.90 -21.68 -10.82
CA TRP A 620 -4.46 -20.48 -10.20
C TRP A 620 -5.66 -20.79 -9.31
N ILE A 621 -6.55 -21.67 -9.77
CA ILE A 621 -7.77 -22.00 -9.04
C ILE A 621 -7.47 -22.94 -7.89
N GLU A 622 -6.55 -23.89 -8.03
CA GLU A 622 -6.12 -24.79 -6.95
C GLU A 622 -5.52 -23.96 -5.79
N HIS A 623 -4.71 -22.94 -6.13
CA HIS A 623 -4.19 -22.01 -5.13
C HIS A 623 -5.31 -21.24 -4.41
N MET A 624 -6.29 -20.72 -5.14
CA MET A 624 -7.46 -20.05 -4.55
C MET A 624 -8.31 -21.00 -3.70
N GLN A 625 -8.51 -22.24 -4.15
CA GLN A 625 -9.26 -23.27 -3.43
C GLN A 625 -8.60 -23.60 -2.10
N GLY A 626 -7.29 -23.84 -2.09
CA GLY A 626 -6.54 -24.13 -0.87
C GLY A 626 -6.66 -23.02 0.17
N LEU A 627 -6.58 -21.75 -0.27
CA LEU A 627 -6.81 -20.60 0.61
C LEU A 627 -8.26 -20.54 1.12
N CYS A 628 -9.24 -20.69 0.22
CA CYS A 628 -10.66 -20.53 0.54
C CYS A 628 -11.21 -21.66 1.42
N LEU A 629 -10.59 -22.85 1.38
CA LEU A 629 -10.94 -23.99 2.23
C LEU A 629 -10.52 -23.84 3.70
N ARG A 630 -9.69 -22.85 4.03
CA ARG A 630 -9.35 -22.59 5.42
C ARG A 630 -10.57 -22.08 6.18
N GLU A 631 -10.74 -22.57 7.40
CA GLU A 631 -11.89 -22.21 8.24
C GLU A 631 -11.96 -20.70 8.53
N ASP A 632 -10.81 -20.03 8.59
CA ASP A 632 -10.68 -18.60 8.87
C ASP A 632 -10.76 -17.70 7.63
N VAL A 633 -10.99 -18.26 6.44
CA VAL A 633 -11.12 -17.53 5.19
C VAL A 633 -12.56 -17.63 4.68
N GLY A 634 -13.15 -16.48 4.34
CA GLY A 634 -14.51 -16.40 3.83
C GLY A 634 -14.62 -16.14 2.32
N ALA A 635 -13.68 -15.39 1.75
CA ALA A 635 -13.62 -15.08 0.32
C ALA A 635 -12.17 -14.88 -0.12
N VAL A 636 -11.86 -15.28 -1.35
CA VAL A 636 -10.54 -15.14 -1.98
C VAL A 636 -10.70 -14.50 -3.35
N GLY A 637 -9.89 -13.49 -3.66
CA GLY A 637 -9.83 -12.84 -4.97
C GLY A 637 -8.48 -13.05 -5.64
N ALA A 638 -8.45 -12.99 -6.96
CA ALA A 638 -7.21 -13.04 -7.74
C ALA A 638 -6.66 -11.62 -8.01
N LEU A 639 -5.34 -11.50 -8.22
CA LEU A 639 -4.77 -10.30 -8.84
C LEU A 639 -5.27 -10.23 -10.29
N LEU A 640 -5.98 -9.15 -10.64
CA LEU A 640 -6.49 -8.95 -12.00
C LEU A 640 -5.67 -7.89 -12.72
N LEU A 641 -5.43 -8.12 -14.01
CA LEU A 641 -4.73 -7.21 -14.90
C LEU A 641 -5.69 -6.72 -16.00
N TYR A 642 -5.47 -5.51 -16.48
CA TYR A 642 -6.01 -5.05 -17.76
C TYR A 642 -5.23 -5.68 -18.92
N SER A 643 -5.77 -5.59 -20.13
CA SER A 643 -5.15 -6.12 -21.35
C SER A 643 -3.79 -5.47 -21.69
N ASP A 644 -3.49 -4.29 -21.14
CA ASP A 644 -2.19 -3.62 -21.29
C ASP A 644 -1.15 -4.06 -20.24
N GLY A 645 -1.50 -5.03 -19.39
CA GLY A 645 -0.65 -5.54 -18.32
C GLY A 645 -0.60 -4.65 -17.08
N SER A 646 -1.36 -3.55 -17.01
CA SER A 646 -1.51 -2.78 -15.77
C SER A 646 -2.48 -3.48 -14.80
N VAL A 647 -2.32 -3.24 -13.51
CA VAL A 647 -3.14 -3.85 -12.46
C VAL A 647 -4.56 -3.27 -12.48
N GLN A 648 -5.56 -4.14 -12.53
CA GLN A 648 -6.98 -3.80 -12.41
C GLN A 648 -7.48 -3.95 -10.97
N HIS A 649 -7.04 -5.01 -10.28
CA HIS A 649 -7.42 -5.29 -8.88
C HIS A 649 -6.30 -6.01 -8.15
N GLY A 650 -5.75 -5.40 -7.11
CA GLY A 650 -4.87 -6.05 -6.14
C GLY A 650 -5.49 -6.18 -4.74
N GLY A 651 -6.82 -6.16 -4.62
CA GLY A 651 -7.57 -6.03 -3.36
C GLY A 651 -8.36 -4.72 -3.27
N VAL A 652 -9.33 -4.65 -2.35
CA VAL A 652 -10.15 -3.43 -2.11
C VAL A 652 -10.01 -2.94 -0.67
N VAL A 653 -9.83 -1.62 -0.52
CA VAL A 653 -9.85 -0.91 0.76
C VAL A 653 -11.03 0.06 0.81
N LEU A 654 -11.56 0.30 2.01
CA LEU A 654 -12.69 1.22 2.22
C LEU A 654 -12.24 2.62 2.61
N ASN A 655 -13.09 3.61 2.33
CA ASN A 655 -12.91 5.02 2.71
C ASN A 655 -11.64 5.71 2.17
N VAL A 656 -11.00 5.15 1.14
CA VAL A 656 -9.89 5.76 0.40
C VAL A 656 -10.37 6.06 -1.01
N GLY A 657 -10.25 7.30 -1.48
CA GLY A 657 -10.70 7.69 -2.84
C GLY A 657 -12.23 7.65 -3.06
N GLY A 658 -13.01 7.22 -2.08
CA GLY A 658 -14.45 7.00 -2.17
C GLY A 658 -14.93 6.01 -1.10
N PRO A 659 -16.12 5.38 -1.27
CA PRO A 659 -16.60 4.34 -0.36
C PRO A 659 -15.71 3.09 -0.35
N ALA A 660 -15.21 2.68 -1.52
CA ALA A 660 -14.30 1.55 -1.73
C ALA A 660 -13.44 1.81 -2.97
N GLU A 661 -12.18 1.38 -2.97
CA GLU A 661 -11.25 1.55 -4.09
C GLU A 661 -10.30 0.35 -4.25
N HIS A 662 -9.94 0.06 -5.51
CA HIS A 662 -8.99 -1.00 -5.86
C HIS A 662 -7.56 -0.54 -5.59
N VAL A 663 -6.84 -1.32 -4.78
CA VAL A 663 -5.43 -1.05 -4.47
C VAL A 663 -4.58 -1.38 -5.71
N TYR A 664 -3.56 -0.55 -5.95
CA TYR A 664 -2.61 -0.64 -7.07
C TYR A 664 -3.22 -0.48 -8.47
N LYS A 665 -4.48 -0.04 -8.60
CA LYS A 665 -5.12 0.16 -9.90
C LYS A 665 -4.27 1.07 -10.81
N ASN A 666 -4.06 0.61 -12.05
CA ASN A 666 -3.21 1.20 -13.09
C ASN A 666 -1.70 1.15 -12.82
N ALA A 667 -1.23 0.53 -11.72
CA ALA A 667 0.18 0.27 -11.55
C ALA A 667 0.64 -0.76 -12.61
N PRO A 668 1.85 -0.66 -13.15
CA PRO A 668 2.36 -1.68 -14.06
C PRO A 668 2.54 -3.00 -13.29
N SER A 669 2.14 -4.14 -13.87
CA SER A 669 2.34 -5.45 -13.21
C SER A 669 3.80 -5.90 -13.20
N ASN A 670 4.63 -5.34 -14.08
CA ASN A 670 6.06 -5.62 -14.22
C ASN A 670 6.88 -4.32 -14.15
N LEU A 671 8.10 -4.40 -13.63
CA LEU A 671 9.12 -3.36 -13.68
C LEU A 671 10.35 -3.95 -14.38
N GLY A 672 10.58 -3.53 -15.64
CA GLY A 672 11.57 -4.19 -16.50
C GLY A 672 11.18 -5.64 -16.79
N GLU A 673 12.13 -6.57 -16.61
CA GLU A 673 11.90 -8.01 -16.77
C GLU A 673 11.26 -8.67 -15.52
N GLY A 674 11.21 -7.97 -14.39
CA GLY A 674 10.71 -8.49 -13.12
C GLY A 674 9.26 -8.11 -12.81
N ARG A 675 8.64 -8.85 -11.89
CA ARG A 675 7.31 -8.49 -11.34
C ARG A 675 7.41 -7.22 -10.49
N ASN A 676 6.40 -6.36 -10.57
CA ASN A 676 6.30 -5.21 -9.69
C ASN A 676 5.93 -5.69 -8.28
N PRO A 677 6.81 -5.58 -7.27
CA PRO A 677 6.50 -6.00 -5.91
C PRO A 677 5.40 -5.15 -5.28
N GLY A 678 5.18 -3.93 -5.77
CA GLY A 678 4.38 -2.93 -5.09
C GLY A 678 5.01 -2.49 -3.76
N TYR A 679 4.29 -1.62 -3.05
CA TYR A 679 4.73 -1.15 -1.73
C TYR A 679 4.84 -2.33 -0.74
N ILE A 680 6.02 -2.50 -0.13
CA ILE A 680 6.36 -3.58 0.84
C ILE A 680 6.02 -4.97 0.27
N SER A 681 6.28 -5.22 -1.02
CA SER A 681 5.97 -6.51 -1.66
C SER A 681 4.48 -6.90 -1.63
N GLY A 682 3.58 -5.93 -1.44
CA GLY A 682 2.14 -6.16 -1.31
C GLY A 682 1.42 -6.61 -2.58
N LEU A 683 1.99 -6.40 -3.77
CA LEU A 683 1.42 -6.88 -5.05
C LEU A 683 1.73 -8.35 -5.34
N VAL A 684 2.76 -8.90 -4.70
CA VAL A 684 3.26 -10.27 -4.94
C VAL A 684 3.06 -11.19 -3.73
N SER A 685 2.28 -10.75 -2.74
CA SER A 685 2.02 -11.47 -1.49
C SER A 685 0.52 -11.66 -1.29
N VAL A 686 0.12 -12.83 -0.76
CA VAL A 686 -1.25 -13.03 -0.29
C VAL A 686 -1.46 -12.16 0.95
N ARG A 687 -2.59 -11.47 1.05
CA ARG A 687 -2.88 -10.60 2.19
C ARG A 687 -4.36 -10.30 2.36
N ASP A 688 -4.73 -9.92 3.57
CA ASP A 688 -6.09 -9.54 3.92
C ASP A 688 -6.41 -8.12 3.42
N PHE A 689 -7.59 -7.99 2.82
CA PHE A 689 -8.16 -6.71 2.40
C PHE A 689 -9.52 -6.49 3.04
N SER A 690 -10.15 -5.34 2.76
CA SER A 690 -11.52 -5.10 3.20
C SER A 690 -12.54 -5.91 2.40
N ALA A 691 -12.25 -6.10 1.10
CA ALA A 691 -13.06 -6.87 0.16
C ALA A 691 -12.21 -7.29 -1.05
N VAL A 692 -12.76 -8.18 -1.86
CA VAL A 692 -12.26 -8.56 -3.19
C VAL A 692 -13.36 -8.33 -4.23
N THR A 693 -12.99 -8.23 -5.51
CA THR A 693 -13.96 -7.89 -6.56
C THR A 693 -14.72 -9.11 -7.09
N GLY A 694 -16.01 -8.92 -7.40
CA GLY A 694 -16.85 -9.94 -8.02
C GLY A 694 -16.45 -10.33 -9.45
N ALA A 695 -15.47 -9.64 -10.04
CA ALA A 695 -14.92 -10.01 -11.35
C ALA A 695 -14.16 -11.35 -11.31
N CYS A 696 -13.57 -11.73 -10.16
CA CYS A 696 -13.04 -13.06 -9.89
C CYS A 696 -12.94 -13.27 -8.37
N MET A 697 -13.97 -13.87 -7.79
CA MET A 697 -14.10 -14.08 -6.34
C MET A 697 -14.58 -15.48 -6.02
N MET A 698 -13.79 -16.20 -5.25
CA MET A 698 -14.14 -17.50 -4.69
C MET A 698 -14.71 -17.35 -3.28
N VAL A 699 -15.80 -18.04 -2.99
CA VAL A 699 -16.50 -18.03 -1.70
C VAL A 699 -16.89 -19.47 -1.34
N ARG A 700 -16.76 -19.83 -0.06
CA ARG A 700 -17.28 -21.11 0.43
C ARG A 700 -18.79 -21.18 0.34
N ALA A 701 -19.32 -22.31 -0.12
CA ALA A 701 -20.74 -22.49 -0.36
C ALA A 701 -21.58 -22.36 0.92
N ASP A 702 -21.07 -22.87 2.05
CA ASP A 702 -21.74 -22.78 3.35
C ASP A 702 -21.81 -21.34 3.88
N ILE A 703 -20.74 -20.57 3.72
CA ILE A 703 -20.68 -19.15 4.09
C ILE A 703 -21.61 -18.34 3.18
N PHE A 704 -21.56 -18.55 1.86
CA PHE A 704 -22.42 -17.83 0.90
C PHE A 704 -23.90 -18.02 1.27
N LYS A 705 -24.29 -19.25 1.60
CA LYS A 705 -25.63 -19.56 2.09
C LYS A 705 -25.93 -18.88 3.43
N THR A 706 -24.99 -18.89 4.37
CA THR A 706 -25.15 -18.31 5.71
C THR A 706 -25.40 -16.80 5.66
N VAL A 707 -24.72 -16.08 4.77
CA VAL A 707 -24.90 -14.63 4.61
C VAL A 707 -26.07 -14.26 3.70
N GLY A 708 -26.74 -15.24 3.08
CA GLY A 708 -27.88 -15.02 2.18
C GLY A 708 -27.51 -14.58 0.75
N GLY A 709 -26.30 -14.91 0.29
CA GLY A 709 -25.82 -14.59 -1.05
C GLY A 709 -25.61 -13.09 -1.31
N PHE A 710 -25.60 -12.67 -2.57
CA PHE A 710 -25.52 -11.24 -2.93
C PHE A 710 -26.82 -10.51 -2.62
N ASP A 711 -26.77 -9.22 -2.27
CA ASP A 711 -27.97 -8.39 -2.11
C ASP A 711 -28.52 -7.94 -3.48
N PRO A 712 -29.74 -8.35 -3.89
CA PRO A 712 -30.35 -7.96 -5.16
C PRO A 712 -30.60 -6.45 -5.30
N LEU A 713 -30.61 -5.67 -4.21
CA LEU A 713 -30.70 -4.21 -4.27
C LEU A 713 -29.42 -3.56 -4.83
N LEU A 714 -28.30 -4.28 -4.82
CA LEU A 714 -27.00 -3.84 -5.34
C LEU A 714 -26.77 -4.36 -6.78
N ALA A 715 -27.69 -4.05 -7.70
CA ALA A 715 -27.75 -4.67 -9.02
C ALA A 715 -26.49 -4.51 -9.91
N VAL A 716 -25.72 -3.43 -9.75
CA VAL A 716 -24.61 -3.07 -10.66
C VAL A 716 -23.26 -2.98 -9.94
N GLY A 717 -23.18 -2.22 -8.84
CA GLY A 717 -21.93 -1.98 -8.13
C GLY A 717 -22.06 -2.20 -6.63
N PHE A 718 -20.92 -2.38 -5.96
CA PHE A 718 -20.79 -2.64 -4.53
C PHE A 718 -21.42 -3.94 -4.01
N ASN A 719 -21.98 -4.79 -4.88
CA ASN A 719 -22.53 -6.10 -4.48
C ASN A 719 -21.46 -7.03 -3.90
N ASP A 720 -20.28 -7.06 -4.52
CA ASP A 720 -19.09 -7.76 -4.08
C ASP A 720 -18.56 -7.23 -2.75
N ILE A 721 -18.52 -5.90 -2.59
CA ILE A 721 -18.09 -5.25 -1.36
C ILE A 721 -19.05 -5.58 -0.20
N ASP A 722 -20.36 -5.43 -0.40
CA ASP A 722 -21.36 -5.77 0.62
C ASP A 722 -21.30 -7.25 1.00
N LEU A 723 -21.14 -8.15 0.02
CA LEU A 723 -20.98 -9.59 0.29
C LEU A 723 -19.73 -9.85 1.14
N CYS A 724 -18.56 -9.31 0.75
CA CYS A 724 -17.32 -9.49 1.52
C CYS A 724 -17.45 -8.98 2.96
N LEU A 725 -18.13 -7.86 3.17
CA LEU A 725 -18.33 -7.30 4.51
C LEU A 725 -19.26 -8.15 5.38
N ARG A 726 -20.36 -8.66 4.83
CA ARG A 726 -21.24 -9.60 5.54
C ARG A 726 -20.54 -10.92 5.84
N ILE A 727 -19.72 -11.41 4.91
CA ILE A 727 -18.87 -12.60 5.13
C ILE A 727 -17.92 -12.35 6.30
N ARG A 728 -17.23 -11.20 6.34
CA ARG A 728 -16.31 -10.86 7.43
C ARG A 728 -17.00 -10.82 8.80
N GLU A 729 -18.24 -10.32 8.85
CA GLU A 729 -19.06 -10.32 10.06
C GLU A 729 -19.51 -11.74 10.48
N ALA A 730 -19.62 -12.68 9.53
CA ALA A 730 -20.03 -14.06 9.80
C ALA A 730 -18.86 -15.01 10.15
N VAL A 731 -17.65 -14.72 9.67
CA VAL A 731 -16.45 -15.58 9.81
C VAL A 731 -15.58 -15.20 11.04
N THR A 732 -16.01 -14.21 11.84
CA THR A 732 -15.23 -13.70 12.99
C THR A 732 -15.37 -14.53 14.28
#